data_AF-A0A954XP94-F1
#
_entry.id   AF-A0A954XP94-F1
#
_cell.length_a   1.000
_cell.length_b   1.000
_cell.length_c   1.000
_cell.angle_alpha   90.00
_cell.angle_beta   90.00
_cell.angle_gamma   90.00
#
_symmetry.space_group_name_H-M   'P 1'
#
loop_
_entity.id
_entity.type
_entity.pdbx_description
1 polymer ?
#
loop_
_entity_poly.entity_id
_entity_poly.type
_entity_poly.pdbx_seq_one_letter_code
_entity_poly.pdbx_strand_id
1 'polypeptide(L)'
;MIDSEGRPVRIGREIGRGGEGSVFEVEGASNLAAKVYHKLPLASDQVEKLETMVACWSEELELISAWPRSLLYKAAGKGVCGFLLPKIVDARQLHELYGFTNRRLHYPDAQWHHLVLAARNTAAAFATFHAAGIAVGDVNQGNLLVDRQMCVRMIDCDSTQITNRDKTFFCPVGTPHFTPPELQSMKLRDVYRTKNHDGFGLAVLIFHLLFIGRHPFAGRFRGAGDMTIEKAIAERRFAFSRHRDETLLDPPPASLSLADLPAGLAELFEQAFRADASQGDVRPSARLWVEQLEQLIIQRRTCRFDPTHVYYGQLHDCPWCRIEDQGGPSFFVPAEGVATFSSKRVEQLDERINLLQVAEFTELLPSKLELPSMPLLKKLESPPKPTRVDIAAFALAAAIGLCLVGIAWFPAWLLGIASLWASTGYLLGAAASRARRKTVEDFQGWLSRATSRLQELAQRVAIGHQQRQKSYDHAIEDFRLEIIRYRAEGDELRKILKEQGSLQKDEFLRKRLIRDSFRDVSGLTRAVVPMLESYGVDSAYDIDQINLDGVPNLSDAATIGLLQWKARVSQEFVHKPEHGVTLKDMKHAEEVATQRYKVTQARKVLMAATRLQNLAEAGRAGLESSLLPFDDLSSQWLGVAKQLRDFQSKRPTLERLANSSPATLICLAIGVPLVSLFFYAVFH
;
A
#
# COMPACT_ATOMS: atom_id res chain seq x y z
N MET A 1 51.37 -19.27 -0.31
CA MET A 1 50.88 -19.48 -1.70
C MET A 1 51.85 -18.81 -2.65
N ILE A 2 51.68 -18.95 -3.96
CA ILE A 2 52.52 -18.29 -4.98
C ILE A 2 51.60 -17.59 -5.98
N ASP A 3 51.96 -16.39 -6.44
CA ASP A 3 51.21 -15.66 -7.47
C ASP A 3 51.62 -16.10 -8.90
N SER A 4 51.04 -15.47 -9.94
CA SER A 4 51.36 -15.82 -11.34
C SER A 4 52.76 -15.42 -11.78
N GLU A 5 53.46 -14.57 -11.03
CA GLU A 5 54.85 -14.17 -11.26
C GLU A 5 55.85 -15.04 -10.48
N GLY A 6 55.38 -16.03 -9.73
CA GLY A 6 56.24 -16.89 -8.91
C GLY A 6 56.61 -16.29 -7.55
N ARG A 7 56.02 -15.15 -7.16
CA ARG A 7 56.30 -14.49 -5.88
C ARG A 7 55.55 -15.16 -4.73
N PRO A 8 56.20 -15.37 -3.56
CA PRO A 8 55.53 -15.96 -2.40
C PRO A 8 54.49 -14.99 -1.82
N VAL A 9 53.25 -15.45 -1.71
CA VAL A 9 52.14 -14.73 -1.07
C VAL A 9 51.84 -15.36 0.29
N ARG A 10 52.01 -14.58 1.35
CA ARG A 10 51.67 -14.98 2.73
C ARG A 10 50.26 -14.50 3.08
N ILE A 11 49.41 -15.45 3.47
CA ILE A 11 48.01 -15.22 3.78
C ILE A 11 47.90 -14.86 5.27
N GLY A 12 47.33 -13.69 5.56
CA GLY A 12 47.11 -13.18 6.90
C GLY A 12 45.71 -13.50 7.43
N ARG A 13 45.12 -12.54 8.16
CA ARG A 13 43.79 -12.69 8.78
C ARG A 13 42.68 -12.78 7.73
N GLU A 14 41.67 -13.60 8.01
CA GLU A 14 40.43 -13.61 7.23
C GLU A 14 39.66 -12.29 7.41
N ILE A 15 39.28 -11.66 6.29
CA ILE A 15 38.51 -10.40 6.24
C ILE A 15 37.02 -10.70 6.03
N GLY A 16 36.70 -11.73 5.28
CA GLY A 16 35.33 -12.11 4.98
C GLY A 16 35.22 -13.51 4.41
N ARG A 17 34.04 -14.12 4.58
CA ARG A 17 33.74 -15.48 4.13
C ARG A 17 32.47 -15.49 3.30
N GLY A 18 32.58 -15.92 2.05
CA GLY A 18 31.46 -16.14 1.14
C GLY A 18 31.07 -17.61 1.02
N GLY A 19 30.12 -17.91 0.13
CA GLY A 19 29.68 -19.29 -0.12
C GLY A 19 30.73 -20.14 -0.83
N GLU A 20 31.51 -19.54 -1.75
CA GLU A 20 32.48 -20.25 -2.59
C GLU A 20 33.93 -20.16 -2.08
N GLY A 21 34.24 -19.17 -1.24
CA GLY A 21 35.60 -18.93 -0.76
C GLY A 21 35.69 -17.88 0.34
N SER A 22 36.88 -17.75 0.90
CA SER A 22 37.24 -16.76 1.93
C SER A 22 38.20 -15.72 1.38
N VAL A 23 38.10 -14.49 1.86
CA VAL A 23 38.98 -13.37 1.51
C VAL A 23 39.89 -13.09 2.70
N PHE A 24 41.19 -12.99 2.45
CA PHE A 24 42.23 -12.82 3.46
C PHE A 24 43.10 -11.60 3.17
N GLU A 25 43.73 -11.06 4.21
CA GLU A 25 44.80 -10.07 4.08
C GLU A 25 46.06 -10.71 3.48
N VAL A 26 46.86 -9.90 2.79
CA VAL A 26 48.19 -10.32 2.30
C VAL A 26 49.26 -9.67 3.15
N GLU A 27 50.09 -10.47 3.83
CA GLU A 27 51.17 -9.93 4.65
C GLU A 27 52.20 -9.21 3.75
N GLY A 28 52.55 -7.98 4.12
CA GLY A 28 53.49 -7.16 3.35
C GLY A 28 52.88 -6.39 2.18
N ALA A 29 51.59 -6.57 1.88
CA ALA A 29 50.87 -5.81 0.84
C ALA A 29 49.50 -5.34 1.36
N SER A 30 49.48 -4.18 2.02
CA SER A 30 48.28 -3.66 2.69
C SER A 30 47.14 -3.25 1.75
N ASN A 31 47.45 -2.99 0.48
CA ASN A 31 46.49 -2.63 -0.57
C ASN A 31 45.90 -3.85 -1.31
N LEU A 32 46.34 -5.08 -1.00
CA LEU A 32 45.87 -6.30 -1.64
C LEU A 32 45.19 -7.25 -0.65
N ALA A 33 44.26 -8.02 -1.18
CA ALA A 33 43.61 -9.14 -0.51
C ALA A 33 43.69 -10.39 -1.40
N ALA A 34 43.55 -11.56 -0.78
CA ALA A 34 43.56 -12.85 -1.46
C ALA A 34 42.21 -13.54 -1.28
N LYS A 35 41.50 -13.81 -2.38
CA LYS A 35 40.31 -14.69 -2.36
C LYS A 35 40.77 -16.12 -2.62
N VAL A 36 40.41 -17.04 -1.71
CA VAL A 36 40.78 -18.46 -1.77
C VAL A 36 39.51 -19.29 -1.73
N TYR A 37 39.33 -20.17 -2.73
CA TYR A 37 38.14 -21.00 -2.85
C TYR A 37 38.16 -22.19 -1.88
N HIS A 38 36.98 -22.57 -1.39
CA HIS A 38 36.80 -23.68 -0.46
C HIS A 38 36.92 -25.05 -1.14
N LYS A 39 36.36 -25.20 -2.34
CA LYS A 39 36.35 -26.46 -3.08
C LYS A 39 37.53 -26.49 -4.05
N LEU A 40 38.47 -27.40 -3.81
CA LEU A 40 39.66 -27.58 -4.63
C LEU A 40 39.80 -29.07 -5.03
N PRO A 41 40.29 -29.39 -6.24
CA PRO A 41 40.71 -28.47 -7.30
C PRO A 41 39.54 -27.71 -7.94
N LEU A 42 39.82 -26.52 -8.49
CA LEU A 42 38.85 -25.76 -9.26
C LEU A 42 38.53 -26.49 -10.57
N ALA A 43 37.29 -26.37 -11.05
CA ALA A 43 36.90 -26.90 -12.35
C ALA A 43 37.66 -26.17 -13.47
N SER A 44 37.96 -26.86 -14.58
CA SER A 44 38.70 -26.28 -15.72
C SER A 44 38.06 -24.98 -16.22
N ASP A 45 36.73 -24.96 -16.35
CA ASP A 45 36.00 -23.76 -16.80
C ASP A 45 36.13 -22.58 -15.81
N GLN A 46 36.24 -22.87 -14.51
CA GLN A 46 36.42 -21.85 -13.49
C GLN A 46 37.84 -21.27 -13.55
N VAL A 47 38.85 -22.12 -13.79
CA VAL A 47 40.24 -21.66 -13.98
C VAL A 47 40.35 -20.77 -15.21
N GLU A 48 39.80 -21.20 -16.35
CA GLU A 48 39.83 -20.43 -17.60
C GLU A 48 39.07 -19.10 -17.48
N LYS A 49 37.96 -19.08 -16.71
CA LYS A 49 37.27 -17.83 -16.37
C LYS A 49 38.18 -16.88 -15.60
N LEU A 50 38.86 -17.37 -14.55
CA LEU A 50 39.74 -16.53 -13.73
C LEU A 50 40.96 -16.02 -14.52
N GLU A 51 41.54 -16.85 -15.39
CA GLU A 51 42.58 -16.43 -16.34
C GLU A 51 42.10 -15.32 -17.26
N THR A 52 40.89 -15.47 -17.81
CA THR A 52 40.25 -14.44 -18.63
C THR A 52 40.04 -13.14 -17.84
N MET A 53 39.54 -13.22 -16.61
CA MET A 53 39.32 -12.05 -15.77
C MET A 53 40.63 -11.29 -15.48
N VAL A 54 41.70 -12.01 -15.12
CA VAL A 54 43.02 -11.41 -14.89
C VAL A 54 43.56 -10.77 -16.17
N ALA A 55 43.35 -11.39 -17.33
CA ALA A 55 43.76 -10.81 -18.62
C ALA A 55 42.96 -9.54 -19.00
N CYS A 56 41.73 -9.40 -18.51
CA CYS A 56 40.88 -8.23 -18.70
C CYS A 56 41.13 -7.10 -17.69
N TRP A 57 42.09 -7.26 -16.77
CA TRP A 57 42.42 -6.22 -15.81
C TRP A 57 42.81 -4.89 -16.49
N SER A 58 42.34 -3.78 -15.92
CA SER A 58 42.72 -2.42 -16.29
C SER A 58 42.70 -1.52 -15.06
N GLU A 59 43.39 -0.37 -15.11
CA GLU A 59 43.38 0.60 -14.02
C GLU A 59 41.97 1.14 -13.73
N GLU A 60 41.14 1.30 -14.78
CA GLU A 60 39.75 1.74 -14.64
C GLU A 60 38.89 0.72 -13.90
N LEU A 61 39.07 -0.59 -14.19
CA LEU A 61 38.36 -1.66 -13.49
C LEU A 61 38.84 -1.80 -12.04
N GLU A 62 40.14 -1.63 -11.79
CA GLU A 62 40.72 -1.67 -10.44
C GLU A 62 40.19 -0.53 -9.57
N LEU A 63 40.02 0.67 -10.14
CA LEU A 63 39.55 1.86 -9.41
C LEU A 63 38.11 1.69 -8.87
N ILE A 64 37.26 1.01 -9.63
CA ILE A 64 35.82 0.89 -9.36
C ILE A 64 35.40 -0.51 -8.91
N SER A 65 36.35 -1.44 -8.73
CA SER A 65 36.02 -2.78 -8.26
C SER A 65 37.20 -3.53 -7.65
N ALA A 66 36.89 -4.56 -6.86
CA ALA A 66 37.87 -5.52 -6.38
C ALA A 66 38.20 -6.56 -7.47
N TRP A 67 38.65 -6.09 -8.64
CA TRP A 67 38.90 -6.92 -9.82
C TRP A 67 40.10 -7.86 -9.63
N PRO A 68 40.08 -9.11 -10.14
CA PRO A 68 41.23 -10.02 -10.08
C PRO A 68 42.46 -9.45 -10.79
N ARG A 69 43.60 -9.44 -10.09
CA ARG A 69 44.89 -8.94 -10.61
C ARG A 69 45.88 -10.04 -10.95
N SER A 70 45.86 -11.14 -10.19
CA SER A 70 46.77 -12.27 -10.39
C SER A 70 46.15 -13.53 -9.83
N LEU A 71 46.40 -14.67 -10.46
CA LEU A 71 46.02 -15.97 -9.89
C LEU A 71 46.91 -16.34 -8.70
N LEU A 72 46.37 -17.20 -7.83
CA LEU A 72 47.08 -17.82 -6.71
C LEU A 72 47.18 -19.32 -6.90
N TYR A 73 48.36 -19.86 -6.65
CA TYR A 73 48.70 -21.27 -6.76
C TYR A 73 49.11 -21.85 -5.41
N LYS A 74 48.85 -23.14 -5.20
CA LYS A 74 49.38 -23.88 -4.04
C LYS A 74 50.90 -24.03 -4.17
N ALA A 75 51.63 -23.83 -3.07
CA ALA A 75 53.09 -23.90 -3.06
C ALA A 75 53.67 -25.28 -3.45
N ALA A 76 52.87 -26.35 -3.34
CA ALA A 76 53.27 -27.73 -3.64
C ALA A 76 52.57 -28.35 -4.88
N GLY A 77 51.80 -27.57 -5.65
CA GLY A 77 51.11 -28.08 -6.83
C GLY A 77 50.59 -26.96 -7.73
N LYS A 78 50.72 -27.13 -9.05
CA LYS A 78 50.32 -26.14 -10.09
C LYS A 78 48.81 -25.85 -10.16
N GLY A 79 48.01 -26.28 -9.18
CA GLY A 79 46.58 -26.02 -9.15
C GLY A 79 46.27 -24.60 -8.66
N VAL A 80 45.53 -23.84 -9.46
CA VAL A 80 44.95 -22.56 -9.06
C VAL A 80 44.03 -22.78 -7.86
N CYS A 81 44.18 -21.98 -6.83
CA CYS A 81 43.37 -22.04 -5.61
C CYS A 81 42.66 -20.72 -5.27
N GLY A 82 42.90 -19.66 -6.04
CA GLY A 82 42.36 -18.34 -5.77
C GLY A 82 42.95 -17.25 -6.65
N PHE A 83 42.78 -16.00 -6.24
CA PHE A 83 43.37 -14.83 -6.90
C PHE A 83 43.62 -13.67 -5.93
N LEU A 84 44.52 -12.77 -6.31
CA LEU A 84 44.79 -11.48 -5.67
C LEU A 84 43.86 -10.42 -6.26
N LEU A 85 43.42 -9.50 -5.41
CA LEU A 85 42.52 -8.40 -5.75
C LEU A 85 42.83 -7.17 -4.86
N PRO A 86 42.44 -5.96 -5.28
CA PRO A 86 42.53 -4.77 -4.43
C PRO A 86 41.76 -4.94 -3.12
N LYS A 87 42.37 -4.50 -2.01
CA LYS A 87 41.71 -4.42 -0.72
C LYS A 87 40.97 -3.09 -0.61
N ILE A 88 39.64 -3.15 -0.54
CA ILE A 88 38.80 -1.98 -0.28
C ILE A 88 38.72 -1.78 1.23
N VAL A 89 39.09 -0.58 1.69
CA VAL A 89 39.05 -0.16 3.09
C VAL A 89 38.08 1.01 3.27
N ASP A 90 37.63 1.23 4.51
CA ASP A 90 36.78 2.37 4.90
C ASP A 90 35.48 2.54 4.10
N ALA A 91 34.96 1.43 3.57
CA ALA A 91 33.71 1.38 2.82
C ALA A 91 32.71 0.41 3.48
N ARG A 92 31.42 0.68 3.28
CA ARG A 92 30.29 -0.12 3.78
C ARG A 92 29.40 -0.56 2.63
N GLN A 93 28.53 -1.54 2.85
CA GLN A 93 27.59 -1.94 1.81
C GLN A 93 26.65 -0.79 1.44
N LEU A 94 26.28 -0.70 0.17
CA LEU A 94 25.51 0.43 -0.38
C LEU A 94 24.18 0.66 0.37
N HIS A 95 23.56 -0.40 0.87
CA HIS A 95 22.31 -0.33 1.62
C HIS A 95 22.42 0.40 2.97
N GLU A 96 23.61 0.47 3.55
CA GLU A 96 23.86 1.23 4.77
C GLU A 96 23.80 2.75 4.52
N LEU A 97 23.96 3.21 3.27
CA LEU A 97 23.88 4.62 2.90
C LEU A 97 22.43 5.08 2.66
N TYR A 98 21.61 4.31 1.93
CA TYR A 98 20.23 4.74 1.68
C TYR A 98 19.27 4.41 2.83
N GLY A 99 19.58 3.41 3.66
CA GLY A 99 18.81 3.09 4.86
C GLY A 99 18.94 4.18 5.92
N PHE A 100 17.81 4.68 6.45
CA PHE A 100 17.77 5.83 7.35
C PHE A 100 18.64 5.66 8.61
N THR A 101 18.48 4.56 9.34
CA THR A 101 19.18 4.35 10.62
C THR A 101 20.67 4.08 10.44
N ASN A 102 21.02 3.22 9.49
CA ASN A 102 22.43 2.93 9.18
C ASN A 102 23.14 4.19 8.65
N ARG A 103 22.47 5.01 7.83
CA ARG A 103 23.03 6.27 7.33
C ARG A 103 23.36 7.20 8.49
N ARG A 104 22.45 7.36 9.46
CA ARG A 104 22.71 8.21 10.62
C ARG A 104 23.93 7.76 11.45
N LEU A 105 24.21 6.46 11.49
CA LEU A 105 25.35 5.90 12.22
C LEU A 105 26.67 6.00 11.43
N HIS A 106 26.65 5.64 10.15
CA HIS A 106 27.87 5.47 9.34
C HIS A 106 28.19 6.67 8.44
N TYR A 107 27.17 7.45 8.09
CA TYR A 107 27.20 8.59 7.19
C TYR A 107 26.37 9.77 7.76
N PRO A 108 26.69 10.24 8.97
CA PRO A 108 25.89 11.22 9.72
C PRO A 108 25.63 12.53 8.97
N ASP A 109 26.56 12.93 8.10
CA ASP A 109 26.52 14.17 7.34
C ASP A 109 25.90 13.99 5.93
N ALA A 110 25.56 12.75 5.55
CA ALA A 110 25.05 12.45 4.23
C ALA A 110 23.60 12.91 4.06
N GLN A 111 23.45 14.05 3.38
CA GLN A 111 22.18 14.55 2.87
C GLN A 111 21.82 13.94 1.50
N TRP A 112 20.60 14.19 1.00
CA TRP A 112 20.09 13.60 -0.23
C TRP A 112 21.01 13.70 -1.45
N HIS A 113 21.66 14.85 -1.66
CA HIS A 113 22.56 15.04 -2.80
C HIS A 113 23.81 14.13 -2.76
N HIS A 114 24.24 13.67 -1.57
CA HIS A 114 25.28 12.65 -1.45
C HIS A 114 24.78 11.28 -1.93
N LEU A 115 23.50 10.95 -1.72
CA LEU A 115 22.90 9.73 -2.25
C LEU A 115 22.77 9.81 -3.77
N VAL A 116 22.45 11.00 -4.31
CA VAL A 116 22.47 11.24 -5.77
C VAL A 116 23.90 11.07 -6.33
N LEU A 117 24.92 11.56 -5.62
CA LEU A 117 26.32 11.37 -6.00
C LEU A 117 26.73 9.89 -5.98
N ALA A 118 26.34 9.15 -4.94
CA ALA A 118 26.56 7.71 -4.89
C ALA A 118 25.85 7.00 -6.05
N ALA A 119 24.63 7.39 -6.40
CA ALA A 119 23.88 6.82 -7.52
C ALA A 119 24.58 7.08 -8.86
N ARG A 120 25.12 8.29 -9.05
CA ARG A 120 25.94 8.65 -10.22
C ARG A 120 27.17 7.76 -10.29
N ASN A 121 27.86 7.54 -9.18
CA ASN A 121 29.07 6.71 -9.13
C ASN A 121 28.76 5.22 -9.32
N THR A 122 27.61 4.73 -8.84
CA THR A 122 27.10 3.40 -9.18
C THR A 122 26.88 3.26 -10.69
N ALA A 123 26.21 4.22 -11.33
CA ALA A 123 26.01 4.21 -12.77
C ALA A 123 27.33 4.28 -13.55
N ALA A 124 28.29 5.08 -13.09
CA ALA A 124 29.61 5.15 -13.71
C ALA A 124 30.36 3.80 -13.63
N ALA A 125 30.29 3.09 -12.50
CA ALA A 125 30.90 1.78 -12.37
C ALA A 125 30.30 0.75 -13.35
N PHE A 126 28.98 0.75 -13.53
CA PHE A 126 28.31 -0.08 -14.54
C PHE A 126 28.74 0.30 -15.96
N ALA A 127 28.87 1.60 -16.25
CA ALA A 127 29.32 2.07 -17.56
C ALA A 127 30.73 1.56 -17.89
N THR A 128 31.65 1.55 -16.91
CA THR A 128 33.01 1.00 -17.07
C THR A 128 32.98 -0.51 -17.35
N PHE A 129 32.22 -1.29 -16.58
CA PHE A 129 32.05 -2.73 -16.83
C PHE A 129 31.48 -3.01 -18.22
N HIS A 130 30.42 -2.29 -18.60
CA HIS A 130 29.78 -2.44 -19.90
C HIS A 130 30.70 -2.02 -21.05
N ALA A 131 31.55 -1.00 -20.87
CA ALA A 131 32.54 -0.59 -21.86
C ALA A 131 33.63 -1.65 -22.08
N ALA A 132 34.01 -2.37 -21.02
CA ALA A 132 34.94 -3.51 -21.07
C ALA A 132 34.29 -4.81 -21.59
N GLY A 133 33.01 -4.78 -22.00
CA GLY A 133 32.30 -5.97 -22.49
C GLY A 133 31.88 -6.94 -21.39
N ILE A 134 31.89 -6.51 -20.13
CA ILE A 134 31.53 -7.33 -18.97
C ILE A 134 30.08 -7.04 -18.59
N ALA A 135 29.27 -8.09 -18.39
CA ALA A 135 27.94 -7.96 -17.78
C ALA A 135 28.03 -8.32 -16.30
N VAL A 136 27.46 -7.48 -15.44
CA VAL A 136 27.50 -7.64 -13.98
C VAL A 136 26.75 -8.91 -13.57
N GLY A 137 25.55 -9.11 -14.13
CA GLY A 137 24.75 -10.33 -13.93
C GLY A 137 24.03 -10.38 -12.58
N ASP A 138 24.77 -10.46 -11.48
CA ASP A 138 24.21 -10.45 -10.11
C ASP A 138 24.24 -9.03 -9.53
N VAL A 139 23.38 -8.18 -10.09
CA VAL A 139 23.16 -6.85 -9.56
C VAL A 139 22.45 -6.96 -8.22
N ASN A 140 23.11 -6.55 -7.14
CA ASN A 140 22.50 -6.47 -5.82
C ASN A 140 23.23 -5.44 -4.94
N GLN A 141 22.55 -4.90 -3.93
CA GLN A 141 23.11 -3.90 -3.02
C GLN A 141 24.26 -4.40 -2.11
N GLY A 142 24.43 -5.71 -1.95
CA GLY A 142 25.49 -6.32 -1.15
C GLY A 142 26.83 -6.39 -1.88
N ASN A 143 26.80 -6.41 -3.22
CA ASN A 143 27.96 -6.46 -4.09
C ASN A 143 28.57 -5.07 -4.38
N LEU A 144 28.05 -4.01 -3.76
CA LEU A 144 28.59 -2.65 -3.89
C LEU A 144 28.96 -2.08 -2.53
N LEU A 145 30.17 -1.57 -2.44
CA LEU A 145 30.68 -0.83 -1.29
C LEU A 145 30.74 0.67 -1.60
N VAL A 146 30.40 1.50 -0.64
CA VAL A 146 30.46 2.96 -0.71
C VAL A 146 31.28 3.50 0.47
N ASP A 147 32.10 4.53 0.25
CA ASP A 147 32.82 5.23 1.32
C ASP A 147 32.20 6.59 1.64
N ARG A 148 32.81 7.32 2.58
CA ARG A 148 32.37 8.65 3.00
C ARG A 148 32.46 9.71 1.92
N GLN A 149 33.23 9.48 0.85
CA GLN A 149 33.32 10.36 -0.31
C GLN A 149 32.31 9.97 -1.40
N MET A 150 31.42 9.02 -1.12
CA MET A 150 30.42 8.48 -2.04
C MET A 150 31.05 7.76 -3.25
N CYS A 151 32.31 7.32 -3.14
CA CYS A 151 32.94 6.49 -4.16
C CYS A 151 32.38 5.07 -4.05
N VAL A 152 31.88 4.53 -5.15
CA VAL A 152 31.25 3.21 -5.19
C VAL A 152 32.19 2.22 -5.86
N ARG A 153 32.45 1.08 -5.21
CA ARG A 153 33.27 -0.01 -5.75
C ARG A 153 32.52 -1.33 -5.69
N MET A 154 32.60 -2.11 -6.77
CA MET A 154 32.02 -3.45 -6.83
C MET A 154 32.91 -4.47 -6.13
N ILE A 155 32.30 -5.44 -5.47
CA ILE A 155 32.95 -6.63 -4.92
C ILE A 155 32.32 -7.88 -5.52
N ASP A 156 32.93 -9.04 -5.24
CA ASP A 156 32.45 -10.35 -5.71
C ASP A 156 32.37 -10.46 -7.25
N CYS A 157 33.36 -9.86 -7.92
CA CYS A 157 33.40 -9.73 -9.38
C CYS A 157 33.58 -11.07 -10.13
N ASP A 158 33.97 -12.15 -9.45
CA ASP A 158 34.12 -13.48 -10.03
C ASP A 158 32.79 -14.15 -10.38
N SER A 159 31.66 -13.58 -9.96
CA SER A 159 30.32 -13.96 -10.40
C SER A 159 29.93 -13.35 -11.76
N THR A 160 30.64 -12.33 -12.26
CA THR A 160 30.30 -11.59 -13.49
C THR A 160 30.33 -12.47 -14.74
N GLN A 161 29.61 -12.04 -15.78
CA GLN A 161 29.66 -12.69 -17.08
C GLN A 161 30.69 -12.01 -17.98
N ILE A 162 31.62 -12.82 -18.49
CA ILE A 162 32.68 -12.39 -19.40
C ILE A 162 32.76 -13.34 -20.59
N THR A 163 33.04 -12.80 -21.75
CA THR A 163 33.21 -13.55 -23.00
C THR A 163 34.66 -13.44 -23.44
N ASN A 164 35.29 -14.59 -23.70
CA ASN A 164 36.62 -14.68 -24.28
C ASN A 164 36.53 -15.43 -25.60
N ARG A 165 36.79 -14.73 -26.72
CA ARG A 165 36.60 -15.26 -28.08
C ARG A 165 35.19 -15.83 -28.23
N ASP A 166 35.07 -17.15 -28.44
CA ASP A 166 33.80 -17.85 -28.66
C ASP A 166 33.20 -18.45 -27.38
N LYS A 167 33.92 -18.38 -26.24
CA LYS A 167 33.46 -18.95 -24.96
C LYS A 167 32.92 -17.88 -24.03
N THR A 168 31.69 -18.06 -23.57
CA THR A 168 31.06 -17.20 -22.56
C THR A 168 31.00 -17.91 -21.22
N PHE A 169 31.49 -17.26 -20.17
CA PHE A 169 31.38 -17.74 -18.80
C PHE A 169 30.16 -17.08 -18.14
N PHE A 170 29.05 -17.79 -18.06
CA PHE A 170 27.78 -17.27 -17.56
C PHE A 170 27.82 -16.94 -16.06
N CYS A 171 26.97 -15.98 -15.66
CA CYS A 171 26.69 -15.68 -14.25
C CYS A 171 25.56 -16.61 -13.75
N PRO A 172 25.83 -17.55 -12.82
CA PRO A 172 24.86 -18.56 -12.41
C PRO A 172 23.86 -18.08 -11.36
N VAL A 173 24.11 -16.92 -10.75
CA VAL A 173 23.37 -16.37 -9.61
C VAL A 173 22.60 -15.12 -10.03
N GLY A 174 21.70 -14.69 -9.15
CA GLY A 174 20.95 -13.46 -9.30
C GLY A 174 20.01 -13.25 -8.13
N THR A 175 19.78 -11.99 -7.80
CA THR A 175 18.90 -11.61 -6.70
C THR A 175 17.49 -11.31 -7.25
N PRO A 176 16.43 -12.03 -6.84
CA PRO A 176 15.10 -11.97 -7.49
C PRO A 176 14.51 -10.56 -7.61
N HIS A 177 14.62 -9.72 -6.56
CA HIS A 177 14.09 -8.36 -6.57
C HIS A 177 14.92 -7.35 -7.39
N PHE A 178 16.12 -7.73 -7.84
CA PHE A 178 16.93 -6.99 -8.82
C PHE A 178 16.90 -7.61 -10.22
N THR A 179 16.22 -8.74 -10.39
CA THR A 179 16.19 -9.49 -11.64
C THR A 179 15.06 -8.95 -12.53
N PRO A 180 15.31 -8.64 -13.81
CA PRO A 180 14.29 -8.08 -14.69
C PRO A 180 13.15 -9.08 -14.98
N PRO A 181 11.97 -8.60 -15.41
CA PRO A 181 10.77 -9.42 -15.62
C PRO A 181 11.01 -10.63 -16.52
N GLU A 182 11.76 -10.47 -17.62
CA GLU A 182 12.04 -11.52 -18.60
C GLU A 182 12.95 -12.64 -18.09
N LEU A 183 13.63 -12.43 -16.95
CA LEU A 183 14.50 -13.42 -16.32
C LEU A 183 13.90 -14.01 -15.05
N GLN A 184 12.70 -13.58 -14.66
CA GLN A 184 11.97 -14.18 -13.54
C GLN A 184 11.67 -15.65 -13.85
N SER A 185 11.90 -16.53 -12.87
CA SER A 185 11.72 -17.99 -13.00
C SER A 185 12.62 -18.72 -14.02
N MET A 186 13.64 -18.05 -14.57
CA MET A 186 14.60 -18.67 -15.49
C MET A 186 15.77 -19.32 -14.75
N LYS A 187 16.36 -20.37 -15.36
CA LYS A 187 17.62 -20.96 -14.87
C LYS A 187 18.79 -20.08 -15.29
N LEU A 188 19.16 -19.14 -14.42
CA LEU A 188 20.13 -18.08 -14.70
C LEU A 188 21.49 -18.56 -15.24
N ARG A 189 21.91 -19.77 -14.85
CA ARG A 189 23.16 -20.40 -15.31
C ARG A 189 23.21 -20.73 -16.81
N ASP A 190 22.06 -20.81 -17.46
CA ASP A 190 21.90 -21.16 -18.87
C ASP A 190 21.52 -19.94 -19.74
N VAL A 191 21.52 -18.73 -19.14
CA VAL A 191 21.05 -17.49 -19.80
C VAL A 191 22.22 -16.55 -20.06
N TYR A 192 22.35 -16.11 -21.32
CA TYR A 192 23.24 -15.02 -21.68
C TYR A 192 22.74 -13.69 -21.10
N ARG A 193 23.50 -13.12 -20.16
CA ARG A 193 23.22 -11.80 -19.58
C ARG A 193 23.65 -10.68 -20.53
N THR A 194 22.83 -9.64 -20.61
CA THR A 194 23.06 -8.49 -21.48
C THR A 194 23.12 -7.22 -20.64
N LYS A 195 23.67 -6.15 -21.23
CA LYS A 195 23.63 -4.80 -20.62
C LYS A 195 22.20 -4.35 -20.32
N ASN A 196 21.23 -4.79 -21.11
CA ASN A 196 19.81 -4.52 -20.91
C ASN A 196 19.26 -5.20 -19.64
N HIS A 197 19.75 -6.41 -19.30
CA HIS A 197 19.39 -7.08 -18.06
C HIS A 197 19.97 -6.35 -16.84
N ASP A 198 21.25 -5.96 -16.90
CA ASP A 198 21.90 -5.16 -15.86
C ASP A 198 21.20 -3.80 -15.66
N GLY A 199 20.73 -3.19 -16.75
CA GLY A 199 20.06 -1.88 -16.74
C GLY A 199 18.82 -1.83 -15.82
N PHE A 200 18.10 -2.95 -15.68
CA PHE A 200 17.00 -3.03 -14.70
C PHE A 200 17.53 -2.97 -13.26
N GLY A 201 18.50 -3.82 -12.92
CA GLY A 201 19.08 -3.85 -11.59
C GLY A 201 19.75 -2.53 -11.21
N LEU A 202 20.44 -1.90 -12.17
CA LEU A 202 21.02 -0.56 -11.99
C LEU A 202 19.93 0.47 -11.67
N ALA A 203 18.82 0.46 -12.41
CA ALA A 203 17.71 1.37 -12.12
C ALA A 203 17.12 1.13 -10.72
N VAL A 204 17.01 -0.13 -10.25
CA VAL A 204 16.58 -0.43 -8.88
C VAL A 204 17.56 0.15 -7.85
N LEU A 205 18.88 0.00 -8.04
CA LEU A 205 19.89 0.57 -7.13
C LEU A 205 19.83 2.10 -7.08
N ILE A 206 19.72 2.76 -8.24
CA ILE A 206 19.56 4.21 -8.32
C ILE A 206 18.26 4.65 -7.63
N PHE A 207 17.18 3.90 -7.84
CA PHE A 207 15.90 4.18 -7.19
C PHE A 207 16.01 4.05 -5.66
N HIS A 208 16.64 2.99 -5.14
CA HIS A 208 16.90 2.85 -3.70
C HIS A 208 17.67 4.04 -3.12
N LEU A 209 18.68 4.54 -3.84
CA LEU A 209 19.45 5.71 -3.39
C LEU A 209 18.61 6.99 -3.39
N LEU A 210 17.88 7.27 -4.47
CA LEU A 210 17.09 8.51 -4.60
C LEU A 210 15.84 8.51 -3.70
N PHE A 211 15.19 7.36 -3.52
CA PHE A 211 13.93 7.19 -2.78
C PHE A 211 14.14 6.57 -1.38
N ILE A 212 15.34 6.69 -0.81
CA ILE A 212 15.64 6.36 0.60
C ILE A 212 15.26 4.91 0.95
N GLY A 213 15.71 3.97 0.13
CA GLY A 213 15.53 2.54 0.32
C GLY A 213 14.15 2.00 -0.07
N ARG A 214 13.23 2.83 -0.58
CA ARG A 214 11.95 2.36 -1.12
C ARG A 214 12.16 1.56 -2.40
N HIS A 215 11.50 0.41 -2.52
CA HIS A 215 11.56 -0.41 -3.73
C HIS A 215 10.57 0.10 -4.81
N PRO A 216 10.96 0.18 -6.09
CA PRO A 216 10.10 0.74 -7.15
C PRO A 216 8.78 -0.03 -7.38
N PHE A 217 8.77 -1.31 -7.02
CA PHE A 217 7.60 -2.20 -7.11
C PHE A 217 6.88 -2.43 -5.77
N ALA A 218 7.28 -1.74 -4.70
CA ALA A 218 6.56 -1.78 -3.42
C ALA A 218 5.52 -0.67 -3.38
N GLY A 219 4.24 -1.03 -3.45
CA GLY A 219 3.13 -0.08 -3.44
C GLY A 219 1.83 -0.69 -2.92
N ARG A 220 0.80 0.15 -2.84
CA ARG A 220 -0.56 -0.26 -2.48
C ARG A 220 -1.27 -0.79 -3.72
N PHE A 221 -1.49 -2.10 -3.76
CA PHE A 221 -2.19 -2.74 -4.86
C PHE A 221 -3.70 -2.47 -4.79
N ARG A 222 -4.29 -2.00 -5.90
CA ARG A 222 -5.74 -1.72 -6.02
C ARG A 222 -6.56 -2.93 -6.48
N GLY A 223 -5.91 -4.03 -6.89
CA GLY A 223 -6.58 -5.25 -7.33
C GLY A 223 -6.88 -6.24 -6.21
N ALA A 224 -7.37 -7.42 -6.56
CA ALA A 224 -7.67 -8.49 -5.62
C ALA A 224 -6.46 -9.41 -5.39
N GLY A 225 -6.28 -9.86 -4.14
CA GLY A 225 -5.23 -10.80 -3.73
C GLY A 225 -3.89 -10.13 -3.41
N ASP A 226 -2.92 -10.95 -2.99
CA ASP A 226 -1.60 -10.48 -2.59
C ASP A 226 -0.71 -10.17 -3.79
N MET A 227 0.07 -9.10 -3.66
CA MET A 227 1.04 -8.63 -4.65
C MET A 227 2.44 -8.57 -4.03
N THR A 228 3.24 -9.62 -4.23
CA THR A 228 4.65 -9.63 -3.82
C THR A 228 5.49 -8.79 -4.78
N ILE A 229 6.71 -8.41 -4.37
CA ILE A 229 7.62 -7.63 -5.20
C ILE A 229 7.97 -8.37 -6.49
N GLU A 230 8.28 -9.66 -6.41
CA GLU A 230 8.64 -10.50 -7.55
C GLU A 230 7.49 -10.60 -8.56
N LYS A 231 6.24 -10.73 -8.06
CA LYS A 231 5.05 -10.75 -8.91
C LYS A 231 4.83 -9.38 -9.56
N ALA A 232 4.97 -8.29 -8.82
CA ALA A 232 4.87 -6.94 -9.35
C ALA A 232 5.94 -6.65 -10.41
N ILE A 233 7.17 -7.14 -10.24
CA ILE A 233 8.23 -7.07 -11.26
C ILE A 233 7.83 -7.88 -12.50
N ALA A 234 7.46 -9.15 -12.34
CA ALA A 234 7.08 -10.01 -13.45
C ALA A 234 5.93 -9.40 -14.30
N GLU A 235 4.98 -8.76 -13.63
CA GLU A 235 3.83 -8.07 -14.23
C GLU A 235 4.12 -6.61 -14.62
N ARG A 236 5.36 -6.12 -14.49
CA ARG A 236 5.81 -4.74 -14.83
C ARG A 236 4.99 -3.64 -14.13
N ARG A 237 4.50 -3.90 -12.92
CA ARG A 237 3.67 -2.97 -12.15
C ARG A 237 4.51 -1.97 -11.36
N PHE A 238 5.10 -1.02 -12.07
CA PHE A 238 5.89 0.04 -11.44
C PHE A 238 5.00 0.99 -10.60
N ALA A 239 5.17 0.99 -9.28
CA ALA A 239 4.26 1.67 -8.35
C ALA A 239 4.32 3.20 -8.42
N PHE A 240 5.42 3.76 -8.94
CA PHE A 240 5.59 5.21 -9.06
C PHE A 240 5.27 5.72 -10.47
N SER A 241 4.80 4.84 -11.37
CA SER A 241 4.50 5.20 -12.75
C SER A 241 3.43 6.30 -12.86
N ARG A 242 3.49 7.06 -13.95
CA ARG A 242 2.42 7.96 -14.40
C ARG A 242 1.18 7.20 -14.90
N HIS A 243 1.32 5.91 -15.23
CA HIS A 243 0.26 5.03 -15.74
C HIS A 243 -0.36 4.15 -14.63
N ARG A 244 -0.84 4.76 -13.55
CA ARG A 244 -1.29 4.01 -12.35
C ARG A 244 -2.53 3.17 -12.58
N ASP A 245 -3.38 3.56 -13.52
CA ASP A 245 -4.56 2.80 -13.88
C ASP A 245 -4.21 1.50 -14.62
N GLU A 246 -3.08 1.47 -15.34
CA GLU A 246 -2.55 0.27 -15.97
C GLU A 246 -1.84 -0.64 -14.95
N THR A 247 -1.00 -0.05 -14.08
CA THR A 247 -0.21 -0.84 -13.12
C THR A 247 -1.02 -1.32 -11.91
N LEU A 248 -2.15 -0.66 -11.62
CA LEU A 248 -2.99 -0.86 -10.42
C LEU A 248 -2.20 -0.77 -9.11
N LEU A 249 -1.06 -0.08 -9.10
CA LEU A 249 -0.18 0.06 -7.95
C LEU A 249 0.04 1.54 -7.68
N ASP A 250 -0.32 1.96 -6.48
CA ASP A 250 -0.04 3.31 -5.98
C ASP A 250 1.23 3.31 -5.14
N PRO A 251 2.05 4.37 -5.19
CA PRO A 251 3.23 4.47 -4.37
C PRO A 251 2.82 4.58 -2.89
N PRO A 252 3.69 4.14 -1.97
CA PRO A 252 3.47 4.33 -0.56
C PRO A 252 3.29 5.82 -0.22
N PRO A 253 2.47 6.17 0.79
CA PRO A 253 2.37 7.54 1.28
C PRO A 253 3.73 8.04 1.77
N ALA A 254 3.87 9.37 1.93
CA ALA A 254 5.09 9.99 2.47
C ALA A 254 6.38 9.60 1.73
N SER A 255 6.30 9.43 0.41
CA SER A 255 7.44 9.14 -0.46
C SER A 255 7.64 10.27 -1.48
N LEU A 256 8.86 10.34 -2.03
CA LEU A 256 9.05 11.09 -3.27
C LEU A 256 8.18 10.50 -4.38
N SER A 257 7.81 11.35 -5.33
CA SER A 257 7.15 11.01 -6.57
C SER A 257 8.12 11.25 -7.74
N LEU A 258 7.84 10.67 -8.90
CA LEU A 258 8.63 10.96 -10.10
C LEU A 258 8.58 12.45 -10.50
N ALA A 259 7.50 13.15 -10.14
CA ALA A 259 7.36 14.59 -10.40
C ALA A 259 8.30 15.45 -9.52
N ASP A 260 8.86 14.89 -8.44
CA ASP A 260 9.86 15.58 -7.62
C ASP A 260 11.29 15.47 -8.22
N LEU A 261 11.45 14.80 -9.36
CA LEU A 261 12.71 14.63 -10.08
C LEU A 261 12.68 15.40 -11.42
N PRO A 262 13.86 15.67 -12.04
CA PRO A 262 13.90 16.16 -13.41
C PRO A 262 13.16 15.22 -14.37
N ALA A 263 12.42 15.79 -15.33
CA ALA A 263 11.59 15.01 -16.26
C ALA A 263 12.38 13.92 -17.00
N GLY A 264 13.62 14.24 -17.44
CA GLY A 264 14.49 13.26 -18.09
C GLY A 264 14.81 12.06 -17.20
N LEU A 265 15.07 12.29 -15.91
CA LEU A 265 15.36 11.22 -14.95
C LEU A 265 14.11 10.38 -14.62
N ALA A 266 12.95 11.04 -14.50
CA ALA A 266 11.67 10.35 -14.34
C ALA A 266 11.34 9.43 -15.54
N GLU A 267 11.64 9.89 -16.77
CA GLU A 267 11.50 9.11 -18.00
C GLU A 267 12.40 7.86 -17.98
N LEU A 268 13.65 7.98 -17.50
CA LEU A 268 14.55 6.83 -17.41
C LEU A 268 14.01 5.73 -16.49
N PHE A 269 13.37 6.08 -15.37
CA PHE A 269 12.75 5.08 -14.49
C PHE A 269 11.56 4.38 -15.16
N GLU A 270 10.71 5.13 -15.87
CA GLU A 270 9.60 4.55 -16.63
C GLU A 270 10.12 3.57 -17.69
N GLN A 271 11.10 3.99 -18.49
CA GLN A 271 11.71 3.14 -19.50
C GLN A 271 12.38 1.90 -18.89
N ALA A 272 13.13 2.05 -17.79
CA ALA A 272 13.83 0.94 -17.17
C ALA A 272 12.88 -0.12 -16.60
N PHE A 273 11.83 0.29 -15.89
CA PHE A 273 10.95 -0.62 -15.16
C PHE A 273 9.77 -1.15 -15.97
N ARG A 274 9.37 -0.46 -17.04
CA ARG A 274 8.26 -0.87 -17.91
C ARG A 274 8.69 -1.46 -19.26
N ALA A 275 9.99 -1.40 -19.62
CA ALA A 275 10.48 -1.98 -20.86
C ALA A 275 10.01 -3.42 -21.07
N ASP A 276 9.54 -3.71 -22.28
CA ASP A 276 9.25 -5.05 -22.75
C ASP A 276 10.19 -5.42 -23.90
N ALA A 277 11.18 -6.27 -23.60
CA ALA A 277 12.12 -6.78 -24.59
C ALA A 277 11.42 -7.51 -25.76
N SER A 278 10.21 -8.06 -25.54
CA SER A 278 9.43 -8.70 -26.62
C SER A 278 8.90 -7.69 -27.65
N GLN A 279 8.75 -6.43 -27.27
CA GLN A 279 8.34 -5.33 -28.13
C GLN A 279 9.53 -4.54 -28.72
N GLY A 280 10.76 -4.97 -28.43
CA GLY A 280 11.99 -4.29 -28.87
C GLY A 280 12.42 -3.13 -27.96
N ASP A 281 11.82 -2.96 -26.78
CA ASP A 281 12.22 -1.92 -25.85
C ASP A 281 13.62 -2.16 -25.30
N VAL A 282 14.40 -1.08 -25.19
CA VAL A 282 15.76 -1.09 -24.63
C VAL A 282 15.79 -0.19 -23.41
N ARG A 283 16.26 -0.74 -22.28
CA ARG A 283 16.43 0.02 -21.03
C ARG A 283 17.55 1.08 -21.17
N PRO A 284 17.48 2.17 -20.41
CA PRO A 284 18.50 3.20 -20.41
C PRO A 284 19.90 2.66 -20.12
N SER A 285 20.89 3.15 -20.86
CA SER A 285 22.29 2.81 -20.62
C SER A 285 22.81 3.44 -19.32
N ALA A 286 23.81 2.81 -18.71
CA ALA A 286 24.47 3.33 -17.52
C ALA A 286 25.04 4.75 -17.71
N ARG A 287 25.53 5.08 -18.92
CA ARG A 287 26.03 6.41 -19.26
C ARG A 287 24.94 7.48 -19.23
N LEU A 288 23.74 7.16 -19.70
CA LEU A 288 22.61 8.09 -19.68
C LEU A 288 22.17 8.41 -18.24
N TRP A 289 22.23 7.43 -17.33
CA TRP A 289 22.04 7.66 -15.90
C TRP A 289 23.09 8.62 -15.32
N VAL A 290 24.37 8.43 -15.65
CA VAL A 290 25.45 9.35 -15.22
C VAL A 290 25.13 10.79 -15.63
N GLU A 291 24.82 10.99 -16.91
CA GLU A 291 24.53 12.33 -17.46
C GLU A 291 23.35 13.01 -16.74
N GLN A 292 22.23 12.30 -16.55
CA GLN A 292 21.05 12.87 -15.88
C GLN A 292 21.27 13.12 -14.38
N LEU A 293 22.00 12.24 -13.68
CA LEU A 293 22.29 12.40 -12.26
C LEU A 293 23.28 13.55 -12.00
N GLU A 294 24.26 13.77 -12.89
CA GLU A 294 25.15 14.93 -12.83
C GLU A 294 24.36 16.25 -12.99
N GLN A 295 23.43 16.30 -13.93
CA GLN A 295 22.55 17.47 -14.08
C GLN A 295 21.72 17.72 -12.83
N LEU A 296 21.16 16.67 -12.20
CA LEU A 296 20.44 16.79 -10.95
C LEU A 296 21.32 17.36 -9.81
N ILE A 297 22.57 16.92 -9.70
CA ILE A 297 23.52 17.43 -8.70
C ILE A 297 23.79 18.93 -8.94
N ILE A 298 24.01 19.34 -10.19
CA ILE A 298 24.26 20.75 -10.55
C ILE A 298 23.04 21.61 -10.24
N GLN A 299 21.83 21.12 -10.56
CA GLN A 299 20.57 21.83 -10.40
C GLN A 299 19.96 21.68 -9.00
N ARG A 300 20.72 21.23 -8.00
CA ARG A 300 20.23 21.08 -6.63
C ARG A 300 20.02 22.43 -5.96
N ARG A 301 19.06 22.48 -5.04
CA ARG A 301 18.79 23.64 -4.19
C ARG A 301 18.62 23.20 -2.74
N THR A 302 19.18 23.99 -1.83
CA THR A 302 18.92 23.85 -0.39
C THR A 302 17.59 24.51 -0.05
N CYS A 303 16.78 23.85 0.77
CA CYS A 303 15.52 24.40 1.24
C CYS A 303 15.75 25.66 2.07
N ARG A 304 14.88 26.65 1.87
CA ARG A 304 14.89 27.91 2.62
C ARG A 304 14.44 27.76 4.07
N PHE A 305 13.85 26.62 4.44
CA PHE A 305 13.24 26.39 5.75
C PHE A 305 14.05 25.46 6.64
N ASP A 306 14.58 24.40 6.04
CA ASP A 306 15.40 23.39 6.69
C ASP A 306 16.68 23.19 5.86
N PRO A 307 17.86 23.62 6.35
CA PRO A 307 19.10 23.52 5.59
C PRO A 307 19.55 22.06 5.36
N THR A 308 18.95 21.08 6.04
CA THR A 308 19.21 19.65 5.82
C THR A 308 18.51 19.12 4.58
N HIS A 309 17.47 19.80 4.10
CA HIS A 309 16.72 19.43 2.91
C HIS A 309 17.41 19.97 1.66
N VAL A 310 17.95 19.07 0.85
CA VAL A 310 18.47 19.38 -0.50
C VAL A 310 17.64 18.62 -1.51
N TYR A 311 17.18 19.29 -2.56
CA TYR A 311 16.26 18.74 -3.55
C TYR A 311 16.49 19.34 -4.94
N TYR A 312 15.72 18.91 -5.94
CA TYR A 312 15.77 19.43 -7.29
C TYR A 312 15.33 20.90 -7.36
N GLY A 313 16.21 21.79 -7.80
CA GLY A 313 16.06 23.24 -7.64
C GLY A 313 15.01 23.92 -8.50
N GLN A 314 14.46 23.24 -9.51
CA GLN A 314 13.35 23.76 -10.32
C GLN A 314 11.98 23.53 -9.67
N LEU A 315 11.91 22.80 -8.55
CA LEU A 315 10.68 22.70 -7.78
C LEU A 315 10.41 23.99 -7.03
N HIS A 316 9.15 24.44 -7.04
CA HIS A 316 8.69 25.57 -6.25
C HIS A 316 8.70 25.24 -4.75
N ASP A 317 8.20 24.05 -4.41
CA ASP A 317 8.06 23.57 -3.04
C ASP A 317 9.04 22.45 -2.72
N CYS A 318 9.51 22.41 -1.47
CA CYS A 318 10.44 21.38 -1.02
C CYS A 318 9.70 20.04 -0.83
N PRO A 319 10.10 18.96 -1.51
CA PRO A 319 9.42 17.67 -1.41
C PRO A 319 9.60 17.01 -0.04
N TRP A 320 10.74 17.26 0.62
CA TRP A 320 11.00 16.78 1.98
C TRP A 320 10.08 17.45 3.00
N CYS A 321 9.90 18.77 2.92
CA CYS A 321 8.91 19.48 3.73
C CYS A 321 7.50 18.94 3.46
N ARG A 322 7.12 18.72 2.20
CA ARG A 322 5.83 18.12 1.83
C ARG A 322 5.63 16.76 2.50
N ILE A 323 6.63 15.89 2.46
CA ILE A 323 6.58 14.56 3.08
C ILE A 323 6.42 14.68 4.60
N GLU A 324 7.24 15.49 5.26
CA GLU A 324 7.17 15.69 6.71
C GLU A 324 5.85 16.31 7.16
N ASP A 325 5.31 17.26 6.39
CA ASP A 325 4.03 17.93 6.66
C ASP A 325 2.83 16.99 6.49
N GLN A 326 2.98 15.93 5.67
CA GLN A 326 2.01 14.86 5.51
C GLN A 326 2.18 13.74 6.56
N GLY A 327 3.09 13.92 7.52
CA GLY A 327 3.37 12.93 8.57
C GLY A 327 4.44 11.90 8.24
N GLY A 328 5.19 12.12 7.17
CA GLY A 328 6.35 11.34 6.84
C GLY A 328 7.51 11.54 7.81
N PRO A 329 8.46 10.59 7.86
CA PRO A 329 9.64 10.71 8.69
C PRO A 329 10.57 11.82 8.16
N SER A 330 11.32 12.42 9.08
CA SER A 330 12.42 13.32 8.72
C SER A 330 13.65 12.49 8.35
N PHE A 331 13.91 12.33 7.06
CA PHE A 331 14.95 11.43 6.55
C PHE A 331 16.39 11.96 6.69
N PHE A 332 16.55 13.26 6.95
CA PHE A 332 17.84 13.92 7.04
C PHE A 332 17.88 14.74 8.33
N VAL A 333 18.55 14.20 9.34
CA VAL A 333 18.72 14.85 10.65
C VAL A 333 20.22 14.81 10.99
N PRO A 334 20.85 15.92 11.41
CA PRO A 334 22.27 15.92 11.78
C PRO A 334 22.54 15.01 12.97
N ALA A 335 23.70 14.34 12.98
CA ALA A 335 24.07 13.42 14.07
C ALA A 335 24.39 14.12 15.40
N GLU A 336 24.75 15.41 15.39
CA GLU A 336 24.93 16.23 16.60
C GLU A 336 23.60 16.72 17.21
N GLY A 337 22.48 16.06 16.87
CA GLY A 337 21.29 16.04 17.72
C GLY A 337 20.39 17.29 17.66
N VAL A 338 20.79 18.33 16.93
CA VAL A 338 20.04 19.58 16.89
C VAL A 338 19.81 20.03 15.45
N ALA A 339 18.70 19.56 14.84
CA ALA A 339 18.16 20.22 13.66
C ALA A 339 17.72 21.63 14.07
N THR A 340 18.49 22.64 13.67
CA THR A 340 18.11 24.04 13.82
C THR A 340 17.07 24.37 12.77
N PHE A 341 15.80 24.39 13.16
CA PHE A 341 14.72 24.86 12.31
C PHE A 341 14.76 26.38 12.23
N SER A 342 14.62 26.96 11.04
CA SER A 342 14.52 28.41 10.92
C SER A 342 13.24 28.92 11.61
N SER A 343 13.29 30.10 12.24
CA SER A 343 12.10 30.76 12.79
C SER A 343 10.98 30.91 11.74
N LYS A 344 11.38 31.17 10.49
CA LYS A 344 10.48 31.23 9.32
C LYS A 344 9.71 29.92 9.07
N ARG A 345 10.25 28.76 9.44
CA ARG A 345 9.54 27.47 9.31
C ARG A 345 8.39 27.38 10.32
N VAL A 346 8.60 27.88 11.54
CA VAL A 346 7.54 27.92 12.57
C VAL A 346 6.43 28.88 12.11
N GLU A 347 6.78 30.08 11.64
CA GLU A 347 5.82 31.07 11.13
C GLU A 347 4.95 30.54 9.98
N GLN A 348 5.53 29.79 9.04
CA GLN A 348 4.76 29.19 7.96
C GLN A 348 3.88 28.02 8.39
N LEU A 349 4.35 27.22 9.36
CA LEU A 349 3.52 26.17 9.94
C LEU A 349 2.36 26.79 10.70
N ASP A 350 2.57 27.91 11.41
CA ASP A 350 1.53 28.72 12.02
C ASP A 350 0.52 29.20 10.98
N GLU A 351 0.97 29.83 9.89
CA GLU A 351 0.11 30.31 8.81
C GLU A 351 -0.72 29.16 8.21
N ARG A 352 -0.07 28.03 7.92
CA ARG A 352 -0.73 26.87 7.34
C ARG A 352 -1.73 26.23 8.30
N ILE A 353 -1.41 26.14 9.59
CA ILE A 353 -2.33 25.65 10.63
C ILE A 353 -3.53 26.60 10.78
N ASN A 354 -3.30 27.92 10.69
CA ASN A 354 -4.36 28.91 10.76
C ASN A 354 -5.29 28.86 9.53
N LEU A 355 -4.78 28.45 8.37
CA LEU A 355 -5.56 28.25 7.15
C LEU A 355 -6.22 26.86 7.04
N LEU A 356 -5.99 25.95 7.98
CA LEU A 356 -6.60 24.62 7.95
C LEU A 356 -8.12 24.70 8.04
N GLN A 357 -8.80 24.16 7.03
CA GLN A 357 -10.23 23.91 7.06
C GLN A 357 -10.45 22.44 7.43
N VAL A 358 -11.24 22.22 8.48
CA VAL A 358 -11.64 20.86 8.88
C VAL A 358 -12.66 20.36 7.87
N ALA A 359 -12.31 19.29 7.13
CA ALA A 359 -13.19 18.71 6.14
C ALA A 359 -14.43 18.11 6.79
N GLU A 360 -15.64 18.57 6.45
CA GLU A 360 -16.90 18.10 7.05
C GLU A 360 -17.22 16.65 6.66
N PHE A 361 -17.76 15.88 7.61
CA PHE A 361 -18.24 14.53 7.35
C PHE A 361 -19.62 14.55 6.68
N THR A 362 -19.81 13.73 5.65
CA THR A 362 -21.07 13.71 4.89
C THR A 362 -22.21 13.14 5.73
N GLU A 363 -23.26 13.93 5.94
CA GLU A 363 -24.46 13.51 6.68
C GLU A 363 -25.35 12.57 5.87
N LEU A 364 -25.92 11.57 6.55
CA LEU A 364 -26.94 10.69 6.00
C LEU A 364 -28.32 11.29 6.25
N LEU A 365 -28.91 11.86 5.20
CA LEU A 365 -30.28 12.36 5.24
C LEU A 365 -31.27 11.19 5.40
N PRO A 366 -32.20 11.23 6.38
CA PRO A 366 -33.20 10.17 6.57
C PRO A 366 -34.03 9.88 5.31
N SER A 367 -34.28 10.92 4.49
CA SER A 367 -35.03 10.80 3.24
C SER A 367 -34.39 9.89 2.20
N LYS A 368 -33.06 9.68 2.25
CA LYS A 368 -32.37 8.76 1.33
C LYS A 368 -32.64 7.28 1.62
N LEU A 369 -33.14 6.96 2.81
CA LEU A 369 -33.47 5.59 3.22
C LEU A 369 -34.98 5.36 3.33
N GLU A 370 -35.80 6.27 2.80
CA GLU A 370 -37.24 6.12 2.80
C GLU A 370 -37.67 4.94 1.92
N LEU A 371 -38.54 4.10 2.48
CA LEU A 371 -39.11 2.98 1.75
C LEU A 371 -40.11 3.49 0.70
N PRO A 372 -40.10 2.92 -0.51
CA PRO A 372 -41.02 3.32 -1.56
C PRO A 372 -42.46 3.00 -1.18
N SER A 373 -43.37 3.95 -1.45
CA SER A 373 -44.81 3.79 -1.23
C SER A 373 -45.51 3.16 -2.43
N MET A 374 -46.58 2.39 -2.18
CA MET A 374 -47.38 1.79 -3.26
C MET A 374 -48.01 2.87 -4.16
N PRO A 375 -47.86 2.79 -5.49
CA PRO A 375 -48.42 3.78 -6.39
C PRO A 375 -49.95 3.64 -6.49
N LEU A 376 -50.64 4.78 -6.51
CA LEU A 376 -52.10 4.84 -6.63
C LEU A 376 -52.59 4.24 -7.95
N LEU A 377 -53.75 3.59 -7.92
CA LEU A 377 -54.37 2.98 -9.10
C LEU A 377 -54.72 4.04 -10.17
N LYS A 378 -54.38 3.76 -11.43
CA LYS A 378 -54.73 4.63 -12.56
C LYS A 378 -56.21 4.54 -12.88
N LYS A 379 -56.87 5.68 -13.05
CA LYS A 379 -58.23 5.77 -13.62
C LYS A 379 -58.11 5.61 -15.14
N LEU A 380 -58.79 4.60 -15.71
CA LEU A 380 -58.80 4.37 -17.16
C LEU A 380 -59.81 5.29 -17.85
N GLU A 381 -59.47 5.79 -19.04
CA GLU A 381 -60.35 6.63 -19.88
C GLU A 381 -61.53 5.84 -20.47
N SER A 382 -61.34 4.54 -20.73
CA SER A 382 -62.39 3.64 -21.20
C SER A 382 -62.32 2.29 -20.46
N PRO A 383 -63.45 1.71 -20.03
CA PRO A 383 -63.45 0.41 -19.37
C PRO A 383 -63.03 -0.70 -20.36
N PRO A 384 -62.22 -1.68 -19.92
CA PRO A 384 -61.82 -2.80 -20.78
C PRO A 384 -63.03 -3.70 -21.10
N LYS A 385 -62.98 -4.37 -22.25
CA LYS A 385 -64.03 -5.33 -22.64
C LYS A 385 -64.14 -6.44 -21.58
N PRO A 386 -65.35 -6.74 -21.06
CA PRO A 386 -65.53 -7.69 -19.97
C PRO A 386 -65.20 -9.11 -20.44
N THR A 387 -64.33 -9.77 -19.71
CA THR A 387 -64.02 -11.20 -19.89
C THR A 387 -65.04 -12.08 -19.16
N ARG A 388 -65.05 -13.39 -19.45
CA ARG A 388 -65.93 -14.35 -18.75
C ARG A 388 -65.74 -14.36 -17.23
N VAL A 389 -64.52 -14.09 -16.75
CA VAL A 389 -64.23 -13.96 -15.31
C VAL A 389 -64.87 -12.69 -14.73
N ASP A 390 -64.84 -11.59 -15.47
CA ASP A 390 -65.45 -10.34 -15.04
C ASP A 390 -66.98 -10.49 -14.98
N ILE A 391 -67.58 -11.11 -16.00
CA ILE A 391 -69.01 -11.42 -16.05
C ILE A 391 -69.40 -12.30 -14.85
N ALA A 392 -68.62 -13.33 -14.53
CA ALA A 392 -68.88 -14.18 -13.35
C ALA A 392 -68.78 -13.41 -12.03
N ALA A 393 -67.87 -12.44 -11.91
CA ALA A 393 -67.80 -11.57 -10.73
C ALA A 393 -68.99 -10.60 -10.62
N PHE A 394 -69.47 -10.07 -11.75
CA PHE A 394 -70.72 -9.30 -11.80
C PHE A 394 -71.93 -10.16 -11.45
N ALA A 395 -72.01 -11.38 -11.98
CA ALA A 395 -73.07 -12.33 -11.66
C ALA A 395 -73.06 -12.72 -10.17
N LEU A 396 -71.87 -12.90 -9.58
CA LEU A 396 -71.72 -13.10 -8.14
C LEU A 396 -72.29 -11.90 -7.35
N ALA A 397 -71.94 -10.67 -7.72
CA ALA A 397 -72.46 -9.47 -7.06
C ALA A 397 -73.99 -9.32 -7.21
N ALA A 398 -74.53 -9.63 -8.39
CA ALA A 398 -75.96 -9.63 -8.64
C ALA A 398 -76.68 -10.74 -7.84
N ALA A 399 -76.06 -11.92 -7.71
CA ALA A 399 -76.57 -13.04 -6.91
C ALA A 399 -76.61 -12.69 -5.41
N ILE A 400 -75.64 -11.94 -4.90
CA ILE A 400 -75.68 -11.38 -3.54
C ILE A 400 -76.91 -10.48 -3.37
N GLY A 401 -77.19 -9.60 -4.34
CA GLY A 401 -78.39 -8.76 -4.35
C GLY A 401 -79.70 -9.57 -4.36
N LEU A 402 -79.77 -10.63 -5.16
CA LEU A 402 -80.92 -11.55 -5.20
C LEU A 402 -81.15 -12.26 -3.87
N CYS A 403 -80.08 -12.71 -3.20
CA CYS A 403 -80.19 -13.29 -1.85
C CYS A 403 -80.76 -12.27 -0.84
N LEU A 404 -80.39 -10.99 -0.94
CA LEU A 404 -80.93 -9.94 -0.08
C LEU A 404 -82.41 -9.63 -0.37
N VAL A 405 -82.83 -9.58 -1.65
CA VAL A 405 -84.25 -9.46 -2.02
C VAL A 405 -85.06 -10.68 -1.58
N GLY A 406 -84.40 -11.84 -1.51
CA GLY A 406 -84.93 -13.09 -0.98
C GLY A 406 -85.48 -13.01 0.45
N ILE A 407 -85.09 -12.00 1.23
CA ILE A 407 -85.65 -11.70 2.56
C ILE A 407 -87.17 -11.41 2.48
N ALA A 408 -87.65 -10.86 1.36
CA ALA A 408 -89.08 -10.59 1.14
C ALA A 408 -89.75 -11.58 0.18
N TRP A 409 -88.98 -12.30 -0.64
CA TRP A 409 -89.52 -13.23 -1.65
C TRP A 409 -88.67 -14.50 -1.77
N PHE A 410 -89.09 -15.56 -1.08
CA PHE A 410 -88.34 -16.82 -0.95
C PHE A 410 -87.88 -17.46 -2.28
N PRO A 411 -88.65 -17.45 -3.38
CA PRO A 411 -88.16 -17.95 -4.67
C PRO A 411 -86.93 -17.21 -5.21
N ALA A 412 -86.81 -15.89 -4.97
CA ALA A 412 -85.60 -15.13 -5.33
C ALA A 412 -84.39 -15.54 -4.48
N TRP A 413 -84.60 -15.97 -3.23
CA TRP A 413 -83.53 -16.48 -2.37
C TRP A 413 -82.93 -17.78 -2.92
N LEU A 414 -83.77 -18.73 -3.35
CA LEU A 414 -83.31 -19.99 -3.96
C LEU A 414 -82.55 -19.76 -5.27
N LEU A 415 -83.06 -18.87 -6.13
CA LEU A 415 -82.37 -18.47 -7.37
C LEU A 415 -81.04 -17.74 -7.09
N GLY A 416 -81.02 -16.90 -6.06
CA GLY A 416 -79.83 -16.21 -5.58
C GLY A 416 -78.73 -17.18 -5.15
N ILE A 417 -79.04 -18.19 -4.33
CA ILE A 417 -78.08 -19.21 -3.88
C ILE A 417 -77.51 -20.00 -5.05
N ALA A 418 -78.37 -20.49 -5.94
CA ALA A 418 -77.94 -21.27 -7.09
C ALA A 418 -76.96 -20.46 -7.97
N SER A 419 -77.28 -19.20 -8.24
CA SER A 419 -76.43 -18.28 -9.01
C SER A 419 -75.12 -17.94 -8.28
N LEU A 420 -75.17 -17.77 -6.96
CA LEU A 420 -74.03 -17.45 -6.10
C LEU A 420 -73.03 -18.61 -6.06
N TRP A 421 -73.50 -19.85 -5.87
CA TRP A 421 -72.66 -21.05 -5.88
C TRP A 421 -72.11 -21.35 -7.26
N ALA A 422 -72.90 -21.20 -8.33
CA ALA A 422 -72.44 -21.38 -9.70
C ALA A 422 -71.33 -20.37 -10.05
N SER A 423 -71.53 -19.09 -9.72
CA SER A 423 -70.55 -18.02 -9.95
C SER A 423 -69.28 -18.21 -9.11
N THR A 424 -69.43 -18.63 -7.85
CA THR A 424 -68.30 -18.94 -6.96
C THR A 424 -67.50 -20.14 -7.45
N GLY A 425 -68.16 -21.24 -7.81
CA GLY A 425 -67.54 -22.44 -8.36
C GLY A 425 -66.77 -22.14 -9.65
N TYR A 426 -67.35 -21.31 -10.53
CA TYR A 426 -66.66 -20.85 -11.73
C TYR A 426 -65.43 -20.00 -11.41
N LEU A 427 -65.53 -19.02 -10.50
CA LEU A 427 -64.40 -18.18 -10.11
C LEU A 427 -63.30 -18.97 -9.38
N LEU A 428 -63.63 -20.02 -8.63
CA LEU A 428 -62.65 -20.90 -8.00
C LEU A 428 -61.96 -21.81 -9.02
N GLY A 429 -62.72 -22.43 -9.92
CA GLY A 429 -62.22 -23.45 -10.86
C GLY A 429 -61.60 -22.91 -12.15
N ALA A 430 -62.06 -21.76 -12.66
CA ALA A 430 -61.62 -21.23 -13.95
C ALA A 430 -60.10 -20.95 -13.97
N ALA A 431 -59.41 -21.51 -14.97
CA ALA A 431 -57.96 -21.34 -15.13
C ALA A 431 -57.54 -19.87 -15.18
N ALA A 432 -58.30 -19.03 -15.89
CA ALA A 432 -58.05 -17.59 -15.98
C ALA A 432 -58.19 -16.87 -14.62
N SER A 433 -59.13 -17.30 -13.77
CA SER A 433 -59.33 -16.72 -12.44
C SER A 433 -58.23 -17.13 -11.47
N ARG A 434 -57.84 -18.42 -11.48
CA ARG A 434 -56.68 -18.93 -10.73
C ARG A 434 -55.38 -18.23 -11.15
N ALA A 435 -55.17 -18.05 -12.45
CA ALA A 435 -54.01 -17.34 -12.98
C ALA A 435 -53.97 -15.88 -12.48
N ARG A 436 -55.09 -15.15 -12.51
CA ARG A 436 -55.16 -13.76 -12.00
C ARG A 436 -54.82 -13.65 -10.51
N ARG A 437 -55.34 -14.57 -9.68
CA ARG A 437 -55.02 -14.61 -8.23
C ARG A 437 -53.54 -14.91 -8.01
N LYS A 438 -53.01 -15.93 -8.69
CA LYS A 438 -51.60 -16.29 -8.63
C LYS A 438 -50.70 -15.13 -9.04
N THR A 439 -51.02 -14.41 -10.12
CA THR A 439 -50.25 -13.21 -10.54
C THR A 439 -50.21 -12.14 -9.45
N VAL A 440 -51.34 -11.84 -8.80
CA VAL A 440 -51.36 -10.86 -7.68
C VAL A 440 -50.54 -11.37 -6.50
N GLU A 441 -50.69 -12.64 -6.13
CA GLU A 441 -49.94 -13.28 -5.04
C GLU A 441 -48.43 -13.29 -5.31
N ASP A 442 -48.01 -13.63 -6.53
CA ASP A 442 -46.61 -13.62 -6.95
C ASP A 442 -46.02 -12.20 -6.84
N PHE A 443 -46.74 -11.18 -7.32
CA PHE A 443 -46.31 -9.79 -7.21
C PHE A 443 -46.27 -9.31 -5.75
N GLN A 444 -47.31 -9.58 -4.95
CA GLN A 444 -47.35 -9.19 -3.54
C GLN A 444 -46.27 -9.91 -2.73
N GLY A 445 -46.06 -11.20 -2.98
CA GLY A 445 -45.02 -11.99 -2.34
C GLY A 445 -43.62 -11.50 -2.71
N TRP A 446 -43.40 -11.12 -3.97
CA TRP A 446 -42.15 -10.49 -4.40
C TRP A 446 -41.95 -9.13 -3.73
N LEU A 447 -42.98 -8.26 -3.74
CA LEU A 447 -42.91 -6.92 -3.13
C LEU A 447 -42.65 -7.02 -1.63
N SER A 448 -43.30 -7.94 -0.92
CA SER A 448 -43.06 -8.21 0.51
C SER A 448 -41.60 -8.58 0.80
N ARG A 449 -41.05 -9.55 0.07
CA ARG A 449 -39.64 -9.97 0.22
C ARG A 449 -38.68 -8.83 -0.12
N ALA A 450 -38.97 -8.06 -1.17
CA ALA A 450 -38.18 -6.90 -1.56
C ALA A 450 -38.24 -5.80 -0.49
N THR A 451 -39.39 -5.54 0.12
CA THR A 451 -39.54 -4.60 1.24
C THR A 451 -38.73 -5.02 2.46
N SER A 452 -38.77 -6.31 2.85
CA SER A 452 -37.93 -6.81 3.96
C SER A 452 -36.44 -6.65 3.67
N ARG A 453 -36.01 -6.94 2.43
CA ARG A 453 -34.61 -6.71 2.01
C ARG A 453 -34.23 -5.22 2.00
N LEU A 454 -35.12 -4.34 1.55
CA LEU A 454 -34.90 -2.89 1.61
C LEU A 454 -34.73 -2.41 3.05
N GLN A 455 -35.52 -2.92 4.00
CA GLN A 455 -35.37 -2.62 5.42
C GLN A 455 -34.02 -3.08 5.97
N GLU A 456 -33.61 -4.32 5.66
CA GLU A 456 -32.31 -4.84 6.07
C GLU A 456 -31.14 -4.04 5.47
N LEU A 457 -31.24 -3.63 4.20
CA LEU A 457 -30.24 -2.79 3.56
C LEU A 457 -30.18 -1.41 4.20
N ALA A 458 -31.33 -0.75 4.41
CA ALA A 458 -31.39 0.55 5.07
C ALA A 458 -30.76 0.52 6.47
N GLN A 459 -31.03 -0.53 7.26
CA GLN A 459 -30.39 -0.71 8.57
C GLN A 459 -28.88 -0.89 8.46
N ARG A 460 -28.41 -1.71 7.50
CA ARG A 460 -26.97 -1.90 7.26
C ARG A 460 -26.27 -0.60 6.84
N VAL A 461 -26.89 0.19 5.96
CA VAL A 461 -26.36 1.50 5.54
C VAL A 461 -26.26 2.44 6.75
N ALA A 462 -27.32 2.53 7.56
CA ALA A 462 -27.37 3.39 8.74
C ALA A 462 -26.31 3.01 9.79
N ILE A 463 -26.20 1.72 10.14
CA ILE A 463 -25.19 1.23 11.10
C ILE A 463 -23.77 1.48 10.58
N GLY A 464 -23.52 1.16 9.31
CA GLY A 464 -22.21 1.37 8.69
C GLY A 464 -21.82 2.85 8.63
N HIS A 465 -22.77 3.74 8.34
CA HIS A 465 -22.55 5.19 8.36
C HIS A 465 -22.28 5.71 9.78
N GLN A 466 -23.07 5.29 10.77
CA GLN A 466 -22.88 5.66 12.17
C GLN A 466 -21.50 5.23 12.71
N GLN A 467 -21.03 4.03 12.34
CA GLN A 467 -19.70 3.57 12.75
C GLN A 467 -18.58 4.42 12.14
N ARG A 468 -18.70 4.79 10.86
CA ARG A 468 -17.74 5.70 10.21
C ARG A 468 -17.77 7.10 10.84
N GLN A 469 -18.96 7.60 11.17
CA GLN A 469 -19.13 8.89 11.84
C GLN A 469 -18.44 8.91 13.21
N LYS A 470 -18.63 7.87 14.05
CA LYS A 470 -17.94 7.76 15.35
C LYS A 470 -16.42 7.78 15.23
N SER A 471 -15.85 7.09 14.23
CA SER A 471 -14.40 7.11 13.98
C SER A 471 -13.91 8.50 13.59
N TYR A 472 -14.70 9.25 12.82
CA TYR A 472 -14.41 10.63 12.45
C TYR A 472 -14.52 11.58 13.65
N ASP A 473 -15.56 11.45 14.49
CA ASP A 473 -15.74 12.25 15.70
C ASP A 473 -14.57 12.07 16.68
N HIS A 474 -14.10 10.83 16.86
CA HIS A 474 -12.92 10.56 17.69
C HIS A 474 -11.65 11.23 17.12
N ALA A 475 -11.46 11.18 15.81
CA ALA A 475 -10.34 11.87 15.16
C ALA A 475 -10.43 13.40 15.27
N ILE A 476 -11.64 13.98 15.35
CA ILE A 476 -11.83 15.41 15.62
C ILE A 476 -11.33 15.77 17.02
N GLU A 477 -11.65 14.95 18.03
CA GLU A 477 -11.18 15.19 19.39
C GLU A 477 -9.65 15.10 19.49
N ASP A 478 -9.05 14.10 18.86
CA ASP A 478 -7.58 14.00 18.75
C ASP A 478 -6.98 15.27 18.10
N PHE A 479 -7.56 15.72 16.99
CA PHE A 479 -7.12 16.93 16.30
C PHE A 479 -7.22 18.19 17.18
N ARG A 480 -8.32 18.34 17.94
CA ARG A 480 -8.51 19.45 18.89
C ARG A 480 -7.43 19.44 19.98
N LEU A 481 -7.11 18.27 20.53
CA LEU A 481 -6.07 18.13 21.56
C LEU A 481 -4.69 18.51 21.01
N GLU A 482 -4.35 18.10 19.79
CA GLU A 482 -3.08 18.46 19.16
C GLU A 482 -2.99 19.97 18.87
N ILE A 483 -4.08 20.64 18.48
CA ILE A 483 -4.11 22.11 18.33
C ILE A 483 -3.86 22.80 19.67
N ILE A 484 -4.48 22.33 20.76
CA ILE A 484 -4.29 22.90 22.10
C ILE A 484 -2.82 22.79 22.50
N ARG A 485 -2.21 21.61 22.30
CA ARG A 485 -0.77 21.38 22.57
C ARG A 485 0.13 22.27 21.72
N TYR A 486 -0.20 22.44 20.44
CA TYR A 486 0.55 23.30 19.54
C TYR A 486 0.49 24.77 20.00
N ARG A 487 -0.67 25.25 20.42
CA ARG A 487 -0.91 26.63 20.88
C ARG A 487 -0.46 26.89 22.33
N ALA A 488 0.08 25.90 23.03
CA ALA A 488 0.64 26.11 24.36
C ALA A 488 1.79 27.14 24.33
N GLU A 489 1.83 28.01 25.34
CA GLU A 489 2.79 29.11 25.47
C GLU A 489 3.33 29.22 26.92
N GLY A 490 4.46 29.90 27.10
CA GLY A 490 5.00 30.25 28.41
C GLY A 490 5.38 29.06 29.30
N ASP A 491 4.92 29.08 30.55
CA ASP A 491 5.29 28.10 31.57
C ASP A 491 4.73 26.69 31.30
N GLU A 492 3.62 26.59 30.56
CA GLU A 492 3.02 25.31 30.16
C GLU A 492 3.90 24.57 29.16
N LEU A 493 4.44 25.30 28.17
CA LEU A 493 5.45 24.76 27.25
C LEU A 493 6.71 24.33 28.01
N ARG A 494 7.18 25.09 29.00
CA ARG A 494 8.34 24.70 29.82
C ARG A 494 8.08 23.42 30.61
N LYS A 495 6.87 23.25 31.16
CA LYS A 495 6.47 22.02 31.85
C LYS A 495 6.47 20.83 30.90
N ILE A 496 5.90 20.98 29.70
CA ILE A 496 5.90 19.96 28.66
C ILE A 496 7.32 19.61 28.20
N LEU A 497 8.19 20.61 27.98
CA LEU A 497 9.59 20.41 27.61
C LEU A 497 10.40 19.72 28.72
N LYS A 498 10.10 20.02 29.99
CA LYS A 498 10.74 19.38 31.17
C LYS A 498 10.27 17.94 31.35
N GLU A 499 9.00 17.65 31.10
CA GLU A 499 8.46 16.28 31.04
C GLU A 499 9.00 15.52 29.81
N GLN A 500 9.25 16.22 28.70
CA GLN A 500 9.95 15.74 27.50
C GLN A 500 11.49 15.86 27.58
N GLY A 501 12.08 16.00 28.77
CA GLY A 501 13.53 15.85 29.00
C GLY A 501 14.09 14.45 28.66
N SER A 502 13.34 13.68 27.87
CA SER A 502 13.66 12.42 27.25
C SER A 502 14.75 12.52 26.20
N LEU A 503 15.27 13.68 25.77
CA LEU A 503 16.23 13.74 24.66
C LEU A 503 17.49 12.87 24.89
N GLN A 504 18.06 12.88 26.09
CA GLN A 504 19.17 11.98 26.45
C GLN A 504 18.73 10.51 26.45
N LYS A 505 17.49 10.24 26.86
CA LYS A 505 16.89 8.90 26.89
C LYS A 505 16.58 8.40 25.48
N ASP A 506 16.07 9.25 24.61
CA ASP A 506 15.72 8.98 23.23
C ASP A 506 16.99 8.70 22.42
N GLU A 507 18.04 9.50 22.62
CA GLU A 507 19.34 9.25 22.01
C GLU A 507 19.96 7.94 22.53
N PHE A 508 19.84 7.67 23.83
CA PHE A 508 20.25 6.40 24.41
C PHE A 508 19.50 5.21 23.78
N LEU A 509 18.17 5.30 23.63
CA LEU A 509 17.35 4.26 23.01
C LEU A 509 17.65 4.08 21.51
N ARG A 510 17.93 5.17 20.79
CA ARG A 510 18.30 5.14 19.35
C ARG A 510 19.63 4.46 19.07
N LYS A 511 20.56 4.47 20.03
CA LYS A 511 21.86 3.79 19.94
C LYS A 511 21.77 2.29 20.20
N ARG A 512 20.62 1.79 20.68
CA ARG A 512 20.40 0.37 20.97
C ARG A 512 19.69 -0.27 19.78
N LEU A 513 20.46 -0.77 18.83
CA LEU A 513 19.96 -1.38 17.60
C LEU A 513 19.41 -2.80 17.85
N ILE A 514 18.28 -3.12 17.23
CA ILE A 514 17.68 -4.46 17.30
C ILE A 514 18.62 -5.49 16.66
N ARG A 515 19.31 -5.12 15.58
CA ARG A 515 20.28 -5.99 14.90
C ARG A 515 21.40 -6.49 15.82
N ASP A 516 21.80 -5.69 16.80
CA ASP A 516 22.89 -6.04 17.72
C ASP A 516 22.37 -6.86 18.92
N SER A 517 21.11 -6.66 19.29
CA SER A 517 20.48 -7.26 20.48
C SER A 517 19.37 -8.28 20.17
N PHE A 518 19.23 -8.73 18.91
CA PHE A 518 18.12 -9.62 18.52
C PHE A 518 18.09 -10.94 19.30
N ARG A 519 19.25 -11.39 19.82
CA ARG A 519 19.37 -12.59 20.67
C ARG A 519 18.77 -12.39 22.06
N ASP A 520 18.66 -11.15 22.52
CA ASP A 520 18.14 -10.77 23.83
C ASP A 520 16.62 -10.49 23.80
N VAL A 521 16.01 -10.63 22.62
CA VAL A 521 14.58 -10.38 22.36
C VAL A 521 13.87 -11.71 22.12
N SER A 522 13.00 -12.11 23.04
CA SER A 522 12.22 -13.35 22.92
C SER A 522 11.32 -13.33 21.68
N GLY A 523 11.35 -14.42 20.89
CA GLY A 523 10.55 -14.54 19.67
C GLY A 523 11.16 -13.90 18.41
N LEU A 524 12.31 -13.21 18.51
CA LEU A 524 13.00 -12.65 17.36
C LEU A 524 13.98 -13.66 16.75
N THR A 525 13.94 -13.80 15.42
CA THR A 525 14.96 -14.55 14.67
C THR A 525 15.75 -13.60 13.78
N ARG A 526 16.97 -14.00 13.40
CA ARG A 526 17.83 -13.20 12.51
C ARG A 526 17.15 -12.85 11.17
N ALA A 527 16.21 -13.67 10.70
CA ALA A 527 15.47 -13.46 9.46
C ALA A 527 14.41 -12.34 9.56
N VAL A 528 13.92 -12.04 10.77
CA VAL A 528 12.90 -11.00 11.01
C VAL A 528 13.54 -9.61 11.13
N VAL A 529 14.83 -9.53 11.48
CA VAL A 529 15.55 -8.25 11.63
C VAL A 529 15.53 -7.41 10.35
N PRO A 530 15.93 -7.91 9.16
CA PRO A 530 15.86 -7.11 7.92
C PRO A 530 14.43 -6.68 7.55
N MET A 531 13.43 -7.46 7.94
CA MET A 531 12.03 -7.10 7.75
C MET A 531 11.69 -5.89 8.63
N LEU A 532 11.94 -5.95 9.94
CA LEU A 532 11.72 -4.82 10.85
C LEU A 532 12.41 -3.53 10.36
N GLU A 533 13.65 -3.66 9.89
CA GLU A 533 14.42 -2.53 9.33
C GLU A 533 13.78 -1.95 8.06
N SER A 534 13.21 -2.80 7.20
CA SER A 534 12.49 -2.34 5.99
C SER A 534 11.20 -1.57 6.29
N TYR A 535 10.64 -1.75 7.49
CA TYR A 535 9.49 -1.00 8.00
C TYR A 535 9.90 0.14 8.95
N GLY A 536 11.20 0.41 9.12
CA GLY A 536 11.70 1.53 9.92
C GLY A 536 11.77 1.27 11.43
N VAL A 537 11.75 -0.01 11.85
CA VAL A 537 11.93 -0.42 13.25
C VAL A 537 13.35 -0.97 13.41
N ASP A 538 14.31 -0.07 13.68
CA ASP A 538 15.74 -0.40 13.69
C ASP A 538 16.34 -0.45 15.11
N SER A 539 15.79 0.34 16.04
CA SER A 539 16.32 0.55 17.39
C SER A 539 15.26 0.43 18.49
N ALA A 540 15.69 0.39 19.75
CA ALA A 540 14.80 0.40 20.91
C ALA A 540 13.90 1.65 20.97
N TYR A 541 14.31 2.75 20.32
CA TYR A 541 13.49 3.96 20.22
C TYR A 541 12.27 3.75 19.29
N ASP A 542 12.45 3.01 18.19
CA ASP A 542 11.45 2.85 17.13
C ASP A 542 10.36 1.83 17.49
N ILE A 543 10.55 1.07 18.58
CA ILE A 543 9.59 0.08 19.09
C ILE A 543 8.44 0.81 19.80
N ASP A 544 7.35 1.09 19.09
CA ASP A 544 6.07 1.48 19.67
C ASP A 544 4.98 0.58 19.11
N GLN A 545 3.90 0.38 19.88
CA GLN A 545 2.84 -0.56 19.50
C GLN A 545 2.25 -0.24 18.12
N ILE A 546 2.09 1.05 17.81
CA ILE A 546 1.68 1.56 16.49
C ILE A 546 2.65 1.20 15.36
N ASN A 547 3.97 1.17 15.63
CA ASN A 547 4.98 0.88 14.61
C ASN A 547 5.11 -0.63 14.35
N LEU A 548 4.84 -1.47 15.35
CA LEU A 548 4.91 -2.93 15.24
C LEU A 548 3.67 -3.52 14.53
N ASP A 549 2.49 -2.94 14.77
CA ASP A 549 1.23 -3.38 14.12
C ASP A 549 1.25 -3.18 12.59
N GLY A 550 2.14 -2.32 12.09
CA GLY A 550 2.37 -2.08 10.66
C GLY A 550 3.32 -3.07 9.97
N VAL A 551 3.97 -3.97 10.71
CA VAL A 551 4.93 -4.94 10.17
C VAL A 551 4.19 -6.25 9.84
N PRO A 552 3.99 -6.60 8.56
CA PRO A 552 3.24 -7.80 8.19
C PRO A 552 3.96 -9.07 8.62
N ASN A 553 3.20 -10.03 9.16
CA ASN A 553 3.68 -11.34 9.63
C ASN A 553 4.62 -11.30 10.86
N LEU A 554 4.65 -10.21 11.62
CA LEU A 554 5.31 -10.18 12.92
C LEU A 554 4.46 -10.96 13.94
N SER A 555 5.03 -12.02 14.54
CA SER A 555 4.28 -12.83 15.52
C SER A 555 4.00 -12.07 16.81
N ASP A 556 2.86 -12.34 17.47
CA ASP A 556 2.50 -11.74 18.77
C ASP A 556 3.60 -11.92 19.82
N ALA A 557 4.28 -13.08 19.82
CA ALA A 557 5.41 -13.36 20.70
C ALA A 557 6.61 -12.42 20.45
N ALA A 558 6.92 -12.14 19.18
CA ALA A 558 7.96 -11.19 18.79
C ALA A 558 7.59 -9.75 19.16
N THR A 559 6.33 -9.35 18.95
CA THR A 559 5.81 -8.03 19.33
C THR A 559 5.92 -7.80 20.83
N ILE A 560 5.47 -8.76 21.65
CA ILE A 560 5.59 -8.70 23.11
C ILE A 560 7.07 -8.67 23.53
N GLY A 561 7.92 -9.50 22.90
CA GLY A 561 9.36 -9.54 23.18
C GLY A 561 10.05 -8.21 22.92
N LEU A 562 9.73 -7.54 21.80
CA LEU A 562 10.27 -6.23 21.44
C LEU A 562 9.84 -5.14 22.45
N LEU A 563 8.57 -5.12 22.83
CA LEU A 563 8.04 -4.17 23.83
C LEU A 563 8.71 -4.38 25.20
N GLN A 564 8.88 -5.62 25.64
CA GLN A 564 9.57 -5.95 26.89
C GLN A 564 11.06 -5.60 26.85
N TRP A 565 11.71 -5.80 25.71
CA TRP A 565 13.11 -5.42 25.53
C TRP A 565 13.29 -3.90 25.59
N LYS A 566 12.46 -3.12 24.88
CA LYS A 566 12.45 -1.65 25.01
C LYS A 566 12.28 -1.21 26.46
N ALA A 567 11.36 -1.84 27.20
CA ALA A 567 11.13 -1.52 28.60
C ALA A 567 12.36 -1.75 29.48
N ARG A 568 13.07 -2.87 29.31
CA ARG A 568 14.35 -3.14 30.01
C ARG A 568 15.43 -2.13 29.65
N VAL A 569 15.67 -1.91 28.35
CA VAL A 569 16.69 -0.97 27.88
C VAL A 569 16.39 0.43 28.44
N SER A 570 15.13 0.86 28.40
CA SER A 570 14.67 2.15 28.95
C SER A 570 14.96 2.35 30.44
N GLN A 571 15.03 1.26 31.23
CA GLN A 571 15.38 1.30 32.66
C GLN A 571 16.89 1.44 32.91
N GLU A 572 17.75 1.09 31.96
CA GLU A 572 19.21 1.25 32.06
C GLU A 572 19.66 2.71 31.90
N PHE A 573 18.77 3.60 31.48
CA PHE A 573 19.11 5.00 31.24
C PHE A 573 19.31 5.76 32.56
N VAL A 574 20.52 6.30 32.74
CA VAL A 574 20.88 7.20 33.86
C VAL A 574 21.14 8.60 33.31
N HIS A 575 20.37 9.58 33.75
CA HIS A 575 20.54 10.98 33.37
C HIS A 575 21.87 11.52 33.91
N LYS A 576 22.74 12.03 33.02
CA LYS A 576 24.03 12.64 33.39
C LYS A 576 23.94 14.16 33.26
N PRO A 577 23.92 14.92 34.38
CA PRO A 577 23.71 16.37 34.36
C PRO A 577 24.99 17.20 34.11
N GLU A 578 26.09 16.60 33.68
CA GLU A 578 27.40 17.26 33.73
C GLU A 578 28.17 17.17 32.42
N HIS A 579 27.91 18.12 31.52
CA HIS A 579 28.92 18.86 30.73
C HIS A 579 28.43 20.32 30.65
N GLY A 580 29.26 21.26 31.10
CA GLY A 580 28.89 22.66 31.31
C GLY A 580 28.32 23.35 30.07
N VAL A 581 27.10 23.88 30.21
CA VAL A 581 26.43 24.71 29.21
C VAL A 581 26.34 26.11 29.84
N THR A 582 26.90 27.13 29.20
CA THR A 582 26.81 28.50 29.74
C THR A 582 25.36 29.01 29.70
N LEU A 583 24.98 30.00 30.52
CA LEU A 583 23.62 30.59 30.52
C LEU A 583 23.14 31.05 29.13
N LYS A 584 24.07 31.42 28.24
CA LYS A 584 23.79 31.81 26.85
C LYS A 584 23.48 30.59 25.98
N ASP A 585 24.23 29.51 26.15
CA ASP A 585 23.99 28.23 25.48
C ASP A 585 22.70 27.57 25.98
N MET A 586 22.31 27.79 27.25
CA MET A 586 21.03 27.34 27.80
C MET A 586 19.83 28.02 27.14
N LYS A 587 19.88 29.35 26.94
CA LYS A 587 18.81 30.08 26.24
C LYS A 587 18.71 29.68 24.78
N HIS A 588 19.85 29.54 24.11
CA HIS A 588 19.88 29.07 22.72
C HIS A 588 19.35 27.63 22.61
N ALA A 589 19.74 26.75 23.53
CA ALA A 589 19.22 25.38 23.61
C ALA A 589 17.70 25.36 23.90
N GLU A 590 17.19 26.26 24.75
CA GLU A 590 15.76 26.41 25.04
C GLU A 590 14.98 26.91 23.82
N GLU A 591 15.50 27.89 23.09
CA GLU A 591 14.92 28.39 21.84
C GLU A 591 14.85 27.30 20.77
N VAL A 592 15.94 26.54 20.59
CA VAL A 592 15.98 25.45 19.61
C VAL A 592 15.09 24.27 20.03
N ALA A 593 15.04 23.94 21.31
CA ALA A 593 14.10 22.94 21.84
C ALA A 593 12.64 23.37 21.62
N THR A 594 12.33 24.64 21.82
CA THR A 594 11.01 25.23 21.57
C THR A 594 10.64 25.16 20.09
N GLN A 595 11.53 25.56 19.19
CA GLN A 595 11.32 25.47 17.74
C GLN A 595 11.07 24.03 17.30
N ARG A 596 11.88 23.08 17.77
CA ARG A 596 11.72 21.65 17.48
C ARG A 596 10.38 21.12 18.01
N TYR A 597 9.99 21.51 19.22
CA TYR A 597 8.69 21.15 19.78
C TYR A 597 7.56 21.68 18.90
N LYS A 598 7.56 22.99 18.59
CA LYS A 598 6.55 23.61 17.73
C LYS A 598 6.49 22.93 16.36
N VAL A 599 7.61 22.70 15.68
CA VAL A 599 7.64 21.98 14.40
C VAL A 599 7.08 20.55 14.54
N THR A 600 7.42 19.84 15.60
CA THR A 600 6.93 18.47 15.84
C THR A 600 5.43 18.44 16.11
N GLN A 601 4.92 19.35 16.95
CA GLN A 601 3.49 19.48 17.22
C GLN A 601 2.72 19.96 15.98
N ALA A 602 3.26 20.91 15.22
CA ALA A 602 2.68 21.35 13.96
C ALA A 602 2.49 20.20 12.99
N ARG A 603 3.49 19.31 12.87
CA ARG A 603 3.38 18.09 12.06
C ARG A 603 2.23 17.21 12.54
N LYS A 604 2.07 16.99 13.84
CA LYS A 604 0.94 16.21 14.39
C LYS A 604 -0.41 16.83 14.06
N VAL A 605 -0.54 18.16 14.15
CA VAL A 605 -1.76 18.89 13.76
C VAL A 605 -2.06 18.68 12.28
N LEU A 606 -1.08 18.85 11.39
CA LEU A 606 -1.24 18.65 9.95
C LEU A 606 -1.58 17.19 9.58
N MET A 607 -0.99 16.22 10.29
CA MET A 607 -1.31 14.80 10.16
C MET A 607 -2.76 14.51 10.55
N ALA A 608 -3.19 15.01 11.70
CA ALA A 608 -4.55 14.84 12.19
C ALA A 608 -5.56 15.49 11.23
N ALA A 609 -5.25 16.66 10.67
CA ALA A 609 -6.08 17.28 9.62
C ALA A 609 -6.17 16.42 8.35
N THR A 610 -5.04 15.88 7.87
CA THR A 610 -5.02 14.99 6.69
C THR A 610 -5.80 13.69 6.95
N ARG A 611 -5.68 13.13 8.16
CA ARG A 611 -6.47 11.97 8.60
C ARG A 611 -7.97 12.26 8.57
N LEU A 612 -8.38 13.44 9.05
CA LEU A 612 -9.79 13.86 9.00
C LEU A 612 -10.31 13.97 7.58
N GLN A 613 -9.52 14.57 6.66
CA GLN A 613 -9.89 14.63 5.25
C GLN A 613 -10.08 13.23 4.65
N ASN A 614 -9.12 12.32 4.87
CA ASN A 614 -9.22 10.94 4.38
C ASN A 614 -10.43 10.20 4.96
N LEU A 615 -10.75 10.39 6.24
CA LEU A 615 -11.93 9.80 6.87
C LEU A 615 -13.23 10.38 6.32
N ALA A 616 -13.29 11.68 6.02
CA ALA A 616 -14.44 12.31 5.39
C ALA A 616 -14.66 11.80 3.96
N GLU A 617 -13.59 11.69 3.16
CA GLU A 617 -13.63 11.14 1.79
C GLU A 617 -14.03 9.66 1.79
N ALA A 618 -13.42 8.84 2.65
CA ALA A 618 -13.79 7.44 2.82
C ALA A 618 -15.23 7.28 3.34
N GLY A 619 -15.67 8.20 4.21
CA GLY A 619 -17.05 8.28 4.68
C GLY A 619 -18.04 8.51 3.53
N ARG A 620 -17.74 9.46 2.65
CA ARG A 620 -18.53 9.77 1.45
C ARG A 620 -18.57 8.59 0.47
N ALA A 621 -17.40 8.09 0.06
CA ALA A 621 -17.31 6.97 -0.89
C ALA A 621 -17.96 5.70 -0.33
N GLY A 622 -17.76 5.42 0.97
CA GLY A 622 -18.40 4.30 1.66
C GLY A 622 -19.92 4.45 1.74
N LEU A 623 -20.44 5.67 1.94
CA LEU A 623 -21.87 5.93 1.93
C LEU A 623 -22.47 5.73 0.53
N GLU A 624 -21.86 6.32 -0.51
CA GLU A 624 -22.30 6.15 -1.90
C GLU A 624 -22.33 4.67 -2.30
N SER A 625 -21.25 3.94 -2.04
CA SER A 625 -21.17 2.50 -2.32
C SER A 625 -22.24 1.69 -1.57
N SER A 626 -22.57 2.08 -0.33
CA SER A 626 -23.59 1.39 0.47
C SER A 626 -25.03 1.71 0.01
N LEU A 627 -25.25 2.88 -0.61
CA LEU A 627 -26.57 3.29 -1.12
C LEU A 627 -26.90 2.63 -2.47
N LEU A 628 -25.91 2.32 -3.31
CA LEU A 628 -26.14 1.74 -4.65
C LEU A 628 -27.07 0.50 -4.65
N PRO A 629 -26.88 -0.51 -3.78
CA PRO A 629 -27.77 -1.68 -3.76
C PRO A 629 -29.19 -1.34 -3.27
N PHE A 630 -29.33 -0.33 -2.40
CA PHE A 630 -30.63 0.13 -1.92
C PHE A 630 -31.39 0.85 -3.02
N ASP A 631 -30.73 1.75 -3.75
CA ASP A 631 -31.32 2.52 -4.86
C ASP A 631 -31.73 1.60 -6.03
N ASP A 632 -30.91 0.61 -6.36
CA ASP A 632 -31.23 -0.40 -7.38
C ASP A 632 -32.46 -1.23 -6.98
N LEU A 633 -32.47 -1.78 -5.75
CA LEU A 633 -33.61 -2.56 -5.28
C LEU A 633 -34.89 -1.71 -5.15
N SER A 634 -34.78 -0.44 -4.74
CA SER A 634 -35.91 0.49 -4.65
C SER A 634 -36.50 0.79 -6.03
N SER A 635 -35.63 0.96 -7.04
CA SER A 635 -36.03 1.14 -8.44
C SER A 635 -36.73 -0.10 -9.01
N GLN A 636 -36.20 -1.30 -8.73
CA GLN A 636 -36.84 -2.56 -9.09
C GLN A 636 -38.20 -2.71 -8.39
N TRP A 637 -38.27 -2.34 -7.10
CA TRP A 637 -39.50 -2.37 -6.33
C TRP A 637 -40.58 -1.49 -6.97
N LEU A 638 -40.24 -0.24 -7.31
CA LEU A 638 -41.14 0.68 -7.99
C LEU A 638 -41.58 0.17 -9.36
N GLY A 639 -40.68 -0.48 -10.10
CA GLY A 639 -40.99 -1.12 -11.39
C GLY A 639 -42.05 -2.21 -11.24
N VAL A 640 -41.87 -3.14 -10.30
CA VAL A 640 -42.82 -4.22 -10.03
C VAL A 640 -44.14 -3.69 -9.46
N ALA A 641 -44.09 -2.69 -8.58
CA ALA A 641 -45.29 -2.05 -8.03
C ALA A 641 -46.11 -1.35 -9.12
N LYS A 642 -45.45 -0.70 -10.10
CA LYS A 642 -46.12 -0.14 -11.29
C LYS A 642 -46.75 -1.23 -12.17
N GLN A 643 -46.08 -2.36 -12.37
CA GLN A 643 -46.66 -3.49 -13.11
C GLN A 643 -47.90 -4.05 -12.41
N LEU A 644 -47.84 -4.24 -11.09
CA LEU A 644 -49.00 -4.67 -10.29
C LEU A 644 -50.14 -3.65 -10.38
N ARG A 645 -49.85 -2.35 -10.24
CA ARG A 645 -50.82 -1.26 -10.41
C ARG A 645 -51.48 -1.31 -11.78
N ASP A 646 -50.70 -1.42 -12.84
CA ASP A 646 -51.21 -1.41 -14.21
C ASP A 646 -52.06 -2.68 -14.48
N PHE A 647 -51.63 -3.83 -13.99
CA PHE A 647 -52.42 -5.07 -14.01
C PHE A 647 -53.75 -4.91 -13.27
N GLN A 648 -53.74 -4.33 -12.07
CA GLN A 648 -54.95 -4.09 -11.29
C GLN A 648 -55.85 -3.00 -11.87
N SER A 649 -55.31 -1.98 -12.55
CA SER A 649 -56.13 -0.93 -13.19
C SER A 649 -56.99 -1.46 -14.34
N LYS A 650 -56.52 -2.52 -15.02
CA LYS A 650 -57.23 -3.18 -16.12
C LYS A 650 -58.34 -4.13 -15.65
N ARG A 651 -58.58 -4.24 -14.34
CA ARG A 651 -59.57 -5.13 -13.75
C ARG A 651 -60.72 -4.33 -13.14
N PRO A 652 -61.99 -4.71 -13.37
CA PRO A 652 -63.13 -4.09 -12.71
C PRO A 652 -63.00 -4.14 -11.18
N THR A 653 -63.51 -3.11 -10.48
CA THR A 653 -63.48 -3.02 -9.01
C THR A 653 -64.13 -4.23 -8.34
N LEU A 654 -65.30 -4.63 -8.81
CA LEU A 654 -66.03 -5.78 -8.28
C LEU A 654 -65.26 -7.09 -8.44
N GLU A 655 -64.60 -7.29 -9.58
CA GLU A 655 -63.80 -8.49 -9.81
C GLU A 655 -62.57 -8.51 -8.89
N ARG A 656 -61.90 -7.38 -8.66
CA ARG A 656 -60.75 -7.31 -7.74
C ARG A 656 -61.13 -7.64 -6.30
N LEU A 657 -62.28 -7.14 -5.84
CA LEU A 657 -62.76 -7.34 -4.47
C LEU A 657 -63.25 -8.77 -4.28
N ALA A 658 -64.14 -9.25 -5.16
CA ALA A 658 -64.71 -10.59 -5.08
C ALA A 658 -63.65 -11.68 -5.27
N ASN A 659 -62.74 -11.49 -6.23
CA ASN A 659 -61.71 -12.45 -6.61
C ASN A 659 -60.34 -12.14 -5.98
N SER A 660 -60.34 -11.61 -4.76
CA SER A 660 -59.12 -11.26 -4.01
C SER A 660 -58.42 -12.50 -3.45
N SER A 661 -59.18 -13.46 -2.91
CA SER A 661 -58.68 -14.75 -2.43
C SER A 661 -59.75 -15.85 -2.52
N PRO A 662 -59.36 -17.14 -2.56
CA PRO A 662 -60.32 -18.25 -2.50
C PRO A 662 -61.19 -18.22 -1.23
N ALA A 663 -60.60 -17.80 -0.09
CA ALA A 663 -61.32 -17.66 1.17
C ALA A 663 -62.43 -16.61 1.08
N THR A 664 -62.17 -15.45 0.45
CA THR A 664 -63.18 -14.40 0.26
C THR A 664 -64.38 -14.91 -0.53
N LEU A 665 -64.12 -15.66 -1.61
CA LEU A 665 -65.17 -16.27 -2.43
C LEU A 665 -66.02 -17.28 -1.64
N ILE A 666 -65.38 -18.14 -0.84
CA ILE A 666 -66.07 -19.13 0.00
C ILE A 666 -66.89 -18.43 1.10
N CYS A 667 -66.33 -17.41 1.75
CA CYS A 667 -67.02 -16.62 2.76
C CYS A 667 -68.26 -15.93 2.19
N LEU A 668 -68.16 -15.34 0.98
CA LEU A 668 -69.31 -14.73 0.31
C LEU A 668 -70.38 -15.78 -0.06
N ALA A 669 -69.96 -16.95 -0.54
CA ALA A 669 -70.88 -18.01 -0.98
C ALA A 669 -71.67 -18.68 0.16
N ILE A 670 -71.11 -18.73 1.37
CA ILE A 670 -71.74 -19.34 2.55
C ILE A 670 -72.38 -18.28 3.44
N GLY A 671 -71.69 -17.17 3.69
CA GLY A 671 -72.13 -16.14 4.62
C GLY A 671 -73.37 -15.38 4.13
N VAL A 672 -73.44 -15.01 2.84
CA VAL A 672 -74.56 -14.23 2.31
C VAL A 672 -75.89 -14.99 2.38
N PRO A 673 -75.98 -16.28 1.98
CA PRO A 673 -77.20 -17.08 2.15
C PRO A 673 -77.63 -17.25 3.61
N LEU A 674 -76.69 -17.49 4.53
CA LEU A 674 -77.00 -17.68 5.95
C LEU A 674 -77.54 -16.41 6.59
N VAL A 675 -76.92 -15.27 6.31
CA VAL A 675 -77.35 -13.96 6.81
C VAL A 675 -78.73 -13.60 6.26
N SER A 676 -78.96 -13.79 4.96
CA SER A 676 -80.28 -13.53 4.35
C SER A 676 -81.37 -14.46 4.87
N LEU A 677 -81.09 -15.74 5.11
CA LEU A 677 -82.04 -16.69 5.71
C LEU A 677 -82.38 -16.32 7.15
N PHE A 678 -81.38 -15.93 7.94
CA PHE A 678 -81.58 -15.47 9.31
C PHE A 678 -82.54 -14.27 9.33
N PHE A 679 -82.32 -13.28 8.47
CA PHE A 679 -83.22 -12.12 8.38
C PHE A 679 -84.61 -12.49 7.86
N TYR A 680 -84.73 -13.41 6.89
CA TYR A 680 -86.03 -13.92 6.45
C TYR A 680 -86.82 -14.53 7.62
N ALA A 681 -86.18 -15.38 8.42
CA ALA A 681 -86.80 -16.03 9.59
C ALA A 681 -87.10 -15.09 10.77
N VAL A 682 -86.48 -13.91 10.80
CA VAL A 682 -86.73 -12.88 11.83
C VAL A 682 -87.89 -11.96 11.45
N PHE A 683 -88.11 -11.72 10.15
CA PHE A 683 -89.11 -10.77 9.64
C PHE A 683 -90.39 -11.41 9.07
N HIS A 684 -90.41 -12.74 8.87
CA HIS A 684 -91.55 -13.55 8.43
C HIS A 684 -91.69 -14.78 9.32
#